data_AF-A0A946Y4G9-F1
#
_entry.id   AF-A0A946Y4G9-F1
#
_cell.length_a   1.000
_cell.length_b   1.000
_cell.length_c   1.000
_cell.angle_alpha   90.00
_cell.angle_beta   90.00
_cell.angle_gamma   90.00
#
_symmetry.space_group_name_H-M   'P 1'
#
loop_
_entity.id
_entity.type
_entity.pdbx_description
1 polymer ?
#
loop_
_entity_poly.entity_id
_entity_poly.type
_entity_poly.pdbx_seq_one_letter_code
_entity_poly.pdbx_strand_id
1 'polypeptide(L)'
;FVSWTDAGLSHVHTVRASGGRSAQLTKQPGHYRSPRFSPDGDKVVFAATSGGYLTSPDWSVATGVFIVPAEGGDARMITDDGSDPQFAAAADRLFVTRYEDGKRALVSIDLAGESPRTHAAGEYLTEFDVAPDGRHLAFRENYHVYVLPLPPGGNPLELGTSVGSLQMTRASGDGGNWPHWSGDSKTLHWSLGANLYSANLDALFAVETEEGEGGYVPPASGVSLSMQRTADKPDSVVALTGATIITMAAADGGVIENGVIVTAGNRIAAVGSRDSVTIPADAEIVDVSGRTIIPGLIDAHAHGPQGADIIPQQNWSAYATLALGVTTVHDPSNDATEVFAASEMQRTGAILAPRIFSTGDIVYGARSSYFAKIDSADEAREHVRRLKAQGAISIKNYNQPRRNQRQQVTAAAREEGMLVVSEGGSLFHMDLSMVADGNSAIEHNLPQSTLYDDVLQFWSQTEVAYTPTLVVVYGGIRGEDYWYQHSNVWQHPILSRFVPPDVLRPRSVRRQMAPDSEYYHPRVAEGAKALADRGVMVSIGAHGQREGLASHWEMWNFASGGMSPVEALRTATTAPAAALGFAKDLGSIEAGKLADLVVINGNVLEDIYQSDKVEQVMLNGRLYDAATLNETVTGERRTQPFYWQR
;
A
#
# COMPACT_ATOMS: atom_id res chain seq x y z
N PHE A 1 17.84 5.26 -17.13
CA PHE A 1 17.01 4.63 -16.08
C PHE A 1 17.86 4.38 -14.86
N VAL A 2 17.25 4.10 -13.71
CA VAL A 2 17.96 3.67 -12.50
C VAL A 2 17.73 2.18 -12.29
N SER A 3 18.79 1.42 -12.03
CA SER A 3 18.69 0.03 -11.57
C SER A 3 18.78 -0.02 -10.05
N TRP A 4 18.16 -1.01 -9.40
CA TRP A 4 18.27 -1.24 -7.95
C TRP A 4 18.46 -2.72 -7.61
N THR A 5 19.24 -2.99 -6.57
CA THR A 5 19.19 -4.23 -5.77
C THR A 5 19.47 -3.90 -4.31
N ASP A 6 18.96 -4.70 -3.36
CA ASP A 6 19.19 -4.44 -1.92
C ASP A 6 20.66 -4.62 -1.50
N ALA A 7 21.46 -5.31 -2.32
CA ALA A 7 22.89 -5.52 -2.09
C ALA A 7 23.75 -4.45 -2.77
N GLY A 8 23.46 -4.12 -4.03
CA GLY A 8 24.24 -3.19 -4.86
C GLY A 8 23.75 -1.74 -4.85
N LEU A 9 22.59 -1.47 -4.25
CA LEU A 9 21.89 -0.19 -4.28
C LEU A 9 21.62 0.30 -5.71
N SER A 10 21.45 1.61 -5.89
CA SER A 10 21.13 2.24 -7.17
C SER A 10 22.36 2.52 -8.03
N HIS A 11 22.19 2.38 -9.34
CA HIS A 11 23.09 2.92 -10.36
C HIS A 11 22.31 3.58 -11.49
N VAL A 12 22.88 4.63 -12.10
CA VAL A 12 22.30 5.26 -13.29
C VAL A 12 22.81 4.54 -14.53
N HIS A 13 21.89 4.16 -15.42
CA HIS A 13 22.18 3.44 -16.66
C HIS A 13 21.57 4.10 -17.89
N THR A 14 22.23 3.93 -19.04
CA THR A 14 21.70 4.24 -20.37
C THR A 14 21.48 2.96 -21.16
N VAL A 15 20.49 2.98 -22.06
CA VAL A 15 20.21 1.90 -23.01
C VAL A 15 19.67 2.52 -24.29
N ARG A 16 19.95 1.91 -25.44
CA ARG A 16 19.37 2.38 -26.71
C ARG A 16 17.86 2.21 -26.69
N ALA A 17 17.13 3.14 -27.30
CA ALA A 17 15.67 3.06 -27.42
C ALA A 17 15.19 1.79 -28.15
N SER A 18 16.02 1.25 -29.06
CA SER A 18 15.78 -0.05 -29.73
C SER A 18 16.04 -1.27 -28.84
N GLY A 19 16.38 -1.07 -27.56
CA GLY A 19 16.81 -2.11 -26.63
C GLY A 19 18.29 -2.48 -26.74
N GLY A 20 18.69 -3.48 -25.93
CA GLY A 20 20.05 -4.03 -25.90
C GLY A 20 20.71 -3.93 -24.52
N ARG A 21 22.04 -4.15 -24.47
CA ARG A 21 22.84 -4.06 -23.24
C ARG A 21 22.88 -2.61 -22.75
N SER A 22 22.63 -2.40 -21.46
CA SER A 22 22.77 -1.10 -20.82
C SER A 22 24.24 -0.79 -20.47
N ALA A 23 24.56 0.51 -20.38
CA ALA A 23 25.84 1.00 -19.88
C ALA A 23 25.61 1.71 -18.54
N GLN A 24 26.42 1.39 -17.54
CA GLN A 24 26.41 2.04 -16.23
C GLN A 24 27.17 3.37 -16.32
N LEU A 25 26.57 4.45 -15.82
CA LEU A 25 27.19 5.78 -15.81
C LEU A 25 27.88 6.10 -14.48
N THR A 26 27.27 5.75 -13.36
CA THR A 26 27.79 6.07 -12.03
C THR A 26 28.76 4.99 -11.55
N LYS A 27 29.94 5.40 -11.06
CA LYS A 27 30.91 4.45 -10.47
C LYS A 27 30.53 4.03 -9.05
N GLN A 28 29.97 4.95 -8.28
CA GLN A 28 29.55 4.71 -6.90
C GLN A 28 28.08 4.27 -6.87
N PRO A 29 27.72 3.38 -5.94
CA PRO A 29 26.33 3.08 -5.64
C PRO A 29 25.70 4.23 -4.83
N GLY A 30 24.37 4.29 -4.81
CA GLY A 30 23.62 5.26 -4.01
C GLY A 30 22.12 5.00 -4.01
N HIS A 31 21.33 5.99 -3.64
CA HIS A 31 19.86 5.97 -3.79
C HIS A 31 19.50 6.99 -4.86
N TYR A 32 19.55 6.58 -6.12
CA TYR A 32 19.44 7.50 -7.26
C TYR A 32 18.04 7.51 -7.83
N ARG A 33 17.57 8.66 -8.31
CA ARG A 33 16.25 8.80 -8.94
C ARG A 33 16.23 9.90 -10.00
N SER A 34 15.12 9.94 -10.75
CA SER A 34 14.79 10.99 -11.72
C SER A 34 15.93 11.34 -12.71
N PRO A 35 16.60 10.38 -13.37
CA PRO A 35 17.65 10.71 -14.33
C PRO A 35 17.07 11.37 -15.59
N ARG A 36 17.71 12.45 -16.06
CA ARG A 36 17.34 13.20 -17.28
C ARG A 36 18.59 13.53 -18.11
N PHE A 37 18.49 13.39 -19.43
CA PHE A 37 19.55 13.83 -20.36
C PHE A 37 19.55 15.36 -20.50
N SER A 38 20.72 15.93 -20.74
CA SER A 38 20.83 17.29 -21.28
C SER A 38 20.31 17.35 -22.73
N PRO A 39 19.88 18.53 -23.22
CA PRO A 39 19.41 18.70 -24.60
C PRO A 39 20.42 18.27 -25.67
N ASP A 40 21.73 18.43 -25.38
CA ASP A 40 22.83 17.99 -26.25
C ASP A 40 23.10 16.47 -26.17
N GLY A 41 22.54 15.77 -25.17
CA GLY A 41 22.75 14.34 -24.94
C GLY A 41 24.06 13.97 -24.24
N ASP A 42 24.93 14.94 -23.94
CA ASP A 42 26.29 14.69 -23.44
C ASP A 42 26.36 14.47 -21.92
N LYS A 43 25.31 14.82 -21.19
CA LYS A 43 25.26 14.78 -19.72
C LYS A 43 23.96 14.17 -19.25
N VAL A 44 24.00 13.59 -18.06
CA VAL A 44 22.82 13.12 -17.33
C VAL A 44 22.80 13.77 -15.96
N VAL A 45 21.68 14.39 -15.61
CA VAL A 45 21.39 14.88 -14.26
C VAL A 45 20.52 13.85 -13.53
N PHE A 46 20.68 13.71 -12.23
CA PHE A 46 19.88 12.82 -11.39
C PHE A 46 19.86 13.33 -9.94
N ALA A 47 18.89 12.85 -9.15
CA ALA A 47 18.84 13.11 -7.71
C ALA A 47 19.40 11.92 -6.92
N ALA A 48 20.08 12.19 -5.82
CA ALA A 48 20.53 11.22 -4.83
C ALA A 48 19.80 11.48 -3.50
N THR A 49 19.23 10.43 -2.91
CA THR A 49 18.48 10.46 -1.64
C THR A 49 19.16 9.58 -0.59
N SER A 50 18.49 9.42 0.56
CA SER A 50 18.94 8.59 1.67
C SER A 50 18.07 7.34 1.81
N GLY A 51 18.69 6.23 2.23
CA GLY A 51 17.99 5.09 2.83
C GLY A 51 17.98 5.16 4.36
N GLY A 52 17.82 4.00 5.00
CA GLY A 52 17.88 3.88 6.47
C GLY A 52 16.57 3.50 7.15
N TYR A 53 15.56 3.09 6.37
CA TYR A 53 14.30 2.57 6.90
C TYR A 53 13.94 1.23 6.24
N LEU A 54 13.38 1.24 5.02
CA LEU A 54 13.17 0.00 4.25
C LEU A 54 14.44 -0.44 3.50
N THR A 55 15.28 0.50 3.11
CA THR A 55 16.53 0.28 2.37
C THR A 55 17.76 0.61 3.23
N SER A 56 18.95 0.15 2.81
CA SER A 56 20.20 0.39 3.55
C SER A 56 20.49 1.89 3.74
N PRO A 57 20.96 2.34 4.93
CA PRO A 57 21.45 3.70 5.11
C PRO A 57 22.80 3.97 4.41
N ASP A 58 23.45 2.93 3.86
CA ASP A 58 24.71 3.10 3.13
C ASP A 58 24.55 4.11 1.98
N TRP A 59 25.60 4.90 1.75
CA TRP A 59 25.65 5.93 0.70
C TRP A 59 24.57 7.02 0.81
N SER A 60 24.13 7.32 2.05
CA SER A 60 23.12 8.35 2.34
C SER A 60 23.66 9.68 2.86
N VAL A 61 24.99 9.89 2.85
CA VAL A 61 25.61 11.12 3.39
C VAL A 61 25.48 12.29 2.41
N ALA A 62 25.75 12.05 1.12
CA ALA A 62 25.72 13.08 0.09
C ALA A 62 24.41 12.96 -0.70
N THR A 63 23.40 13.73 -0.29
CA THR A 63 22.10 13.83 -0.98
C THR A 63 22.03 15.12 -1.80
N GLY A 64 21.12 15.19 -2.77
CA GLY A 64 20.93 16.36 -3.63
C GLY A 64 20.92 16.01 -5.11
N VAL A 65 21.25 16.98 -5.96
CA VAL A 65 21.25 16.87 -7.42
C VAL A 65 22.68 16.76 -7.95
N PHE A 66 22.91 15.79 -8.83
CA PHE A 66 24.22 15.48 -9.39
C PHE A 66 24.16 15.43 -10.93
N ILE A 67 25.30 15.75 -11.57
CA ILE A 67 25.51 15.55 -13.01
C ILE A 67 26.65 14.55 -13.24
N VAL A 68 26.49 13.69 -14.24
CA VAL A 68 27.52 12.76 -14.76
C VAL A 68 27.60 12.87 -16.28
N PRO A 69 28.78 12.69 -16.92
CA PRO A 69 28.88 12.54 -18.37
C PRO A 69 28.02 11.37 -18.87
N ALA A 70 27.41 11.52 -20.05
CA ALA A 70 26.58 10.46 -20.66
C ALA A 70 27.40 9.24 -21.11
N GLU A 71 28.72 9.38 -21.25
CA GLU A 71 29.67 8.27 -21.44
C GLU A 71 30.05 7.55 -20.13
N GLY A 72 29.61 8.07 -18.98
CA GLY A 72 29.93 7.59 -17.64
C GLY A 72 31.16 8.25 -17.05
N GLY A 73 31.30 8.21 -15.73
CA GLY A 73 32.42 8.87 -15.05
C GLY A 73 32.14 9.24 -13.60
N ASP A 74 32.85 10.26 -13.13
CA ASP A 74 32.66 10.80 -11.79
C ASP A 74 31.47 11.78 -11.79
N ALA A 75 30.52 11.55 -10.88
CA ALA A 75 29.39 12.44 -10.69
C ALA A 75 29.80 13.66 -9.86
N ARG A 76 29.30 14.83 -10.25
CA ARG A 76 29.52 16.10 -9.53
C ARG A 76 28.20 16.60 -8.97
N MET A 77 28.17 16.88 -7.66
CA MET A 77 27.03 17.54 -7.03
C MET A 77 26.88 18.97 -7.57
N ILE A 78 25.64 19.36 -7.86
CA ILE A 78 25.26 20.72 -8.25
C ILE A 78 24.63 21.45 -7.07
N THR A 79 23.76 20.80 -6.31
CA THR A 79 23.13 21.36 -5.11
C THR A 79 22.73 20.24 -4.16
N ASP A 80 22.73 20.51 -2.87
CA ASP A 80 22.18 19.66 -1.80
C ASP A 80 20.69 19.97 -1.51
N ASP A 81 20.14 21.02 -2.12
CA ASP A 81 18.76 21.47 -1.94
C ASP A 81 17.96 21.37 -3.26
N GLY A 82 17.05 20.42 -3.30
CA GLY A 82 16.06 20.23 -4.36
C GLY A 82 15.95 18.79 -4.89
N SER A 83 14.89 18.53 -5.64
CA SER A 83 14.61 17.24 -6.29
C SER A 83 14.20 17.39 -7.76
N ASP A 84 13.98 16.26 -8.44
CA ASP A 84 13.41 16.18 -9.80
C ASP A 84 14.09 17.11 -10.81
N PRO A 85 15.40 16.93 -11.03
CA PRO A 85 16.18 17.86 -11.83
C PRO A 85 15.91 17.68 -13.33
N GLN A 86 15.86 18.80 -14.05
CA GLN A 86 15.70 18.85 -15.50
C GLN A 86 16.52 19.99 -16.10
N PHE A 87 17.12 19.78 -17.27
CA PHE A 87 17.92 20.82 -17.92
C PHE A 87 17.04 21.90 -18.56
N ALA A 88 17.49 23.15 -18.50
CA ALA A 88 16.94 24.21 -19.35
C ALA A 88 17.36 24.02 -20.81
N ALA A 89 16.64 24.65 -21.74
CA ALA A 89 16.84 24.52 -23.19
C ALA A 89 18.29 24.78 -23.65
N ALA A 90 18.97 25.76 -23.04
CA ALA A 90 20.37 26.10 -23.36
C ALA A 90 21.41 25.26 -22.60
N ALA A 91 20.96 24.30 -21.78
CA ALA A 91 21.79 23.45 -20.92
C ALA A 91 22.74 24.19 -19.96
N ASP A 92 22.50 25.48 -19.71
CA ASP A 92 23.28 26.36 -18.83
C ASP A 92 22.72 26.41 -17.40
N ARG A 93 21.49 25.91 -17.21
CA ARG A 93 20.77 25.85 -15.94
C ARG A 93 20.07 24.51 -15.76
N LEU A 94 19.82 24.17 -14.51
CA LEU A 94 18.90 23.11 -14.09
C LEU A 94 17.68 23.71 -13.43
N PHE A 95 16.50 23.25 -13.79
CA PHE A 95 15.34 23.37 -12.91
C PHE A 95 15.35 22.24 -11.90
N VAL A 96 14.92 22.54 -10.68
CA VAL A 96 14.75 21.63 -9.55
C VAL A 96 13.48 22.01 -8.79
N THR A 97 12.90 21.03 -8.12
CA THR A 97 11.79 21.24 -7.19
C THR A 97 12.34 21.56 -5.80
N ARG A 98 11.90 22.66 -5.19
CA ARG A 98 12.26 23.08 -3.82
C ARG A 98 11.01 23.39 -3.00
N TYR A 99 11.20 23.63 -1.71
CA TYR A 99 10.16 24.12 -0.82
C TYR A 99 10.49 25.55 -0.37
N GLU A 100 9.69 26.53 -0.78
CA GLU A 100 9.88 27.95 -0.48
C GLU A 100 8.58 28.52 0.11
N ASP A 101 8.67 29.24 1.24
CA ASP A 101 7.53 29.89 1.90
C ASP A 101 6.30 28.98 2.13
N GLY A 102 6.52 27.72 2.48
CA GLY A 102 5.43 26.78 2.74
C GLY A 102 4.83 26.16 1.47
N LYS A 103 5.39 26.42 0.28
CA LYS A 103 4.90 25.97 -1.02
C LYS A 103 5.95 25.14 -1.75
N ARG A 104 5.49 24.23 -2.61
CA ARG A 104 6.38 23.57 -3.57
C ARG A 104 6.67 24.53 -4.72
N ALA A 105 7.94 24.68 -5.08
CA ALA A 105 8.41 25.67 -6.03
C ALA A 105 9.31 25.07 -7.11
N LEU A 106 9.14 25.52 -8.34
CA LEU A 106 10.02 25.27 -9.47
C LEU A 106 11.11 26.34 -9.48
N VAL A 107 12.35 25.95 -9.15
CA VAL A 107 13.50 26.84 -9.05
C VAL A 107 14.53 26.43 -10.08
N SER A 108 15.18 27.39 -10.75
CA SER A 108 16.35 27.10 -11.56
C SER A 108 17.63 27.60 -10.93
N ILE A 109 18.72 26.85 -11.09
CA ILE A 109 20.09 27.18 -10.67
C ILE A 109 21.04 27.03 -11.86
N ASP A 110 22.16 27.74 -11.86
CA ASP A 110 23.22 27.49 -12.85
C ASP A 110 23.97 26.17 -12.56
N LEU A 111 24.82 25.73 -13.49
CA LEU A 111 25.58 24.47 -13.34
C LEU A 111 26.67 24.51 -12.23
N ALA A 112 26.90 25.66 -11.60
CA ALA A 112 27.73 25.78 -10.41
C ALA A 112 26.92 25.60 -9.12
N GLY A 113 25.58 25.51 -9.21
CA GLY A 113 24.69 25.41 -8.05
C GLY A 113 24.16 26.76 -7.57
N GLU A 114 24.50 27.84 -8.28
CA GLU A 114 24.34 29.21 -7.82
C GLU A 114 23.19 29.92 -8.56
N SER A 115 23.01 31.20 -8.21
CA SER A 115 22.10 32.12 -8.89
C SER A 115 20.64 31.61 -8.95
N PRO A 116 20.02 31.17 -7.85
CA PRO A 116 18.67 30.60 -7.86
C PRO A 116 17.63 31.59 -8.43
N ARG A 117 16.67 31.07 -9.19
CA ARG A 117 15.53 31.82 -9.73
C ARG A 117 14.27 30.99 -9.62
N THR A 118 13.31 31.45 -8.82
CA THR A 118 11.99 30.84 -8.70
C THR A 118 11.13 31.22 -9.89
N HIS A 119 10.52 30.22 -10.54
CA HIS A 119 9.69 30.39 -11.74
C HIS A 119 8.21 30.20 -11.46
N ALA A 120 7.88 29.28 -10.57
CA ALA A 120 6.51 28.99 -10.19
C ALA A 120 6.47 28.38 -8.78
N ALA A 121 5.38 28.60 -8.04
CA ALA A 121 5.14 27.98 -6.75
C ALA A 121 3.64 27.78 -6.51
N GLY A 122 3.28 26.85 -5.63
CA GLY A 122 1.89 26.61 -5.24
C GLY A 122 1.77 25.69 -4.04
N GLU A 123 0.62 25.77 -3.36
CA GLU A 123 0.38 25.09 -2.08
C GLU A 123 0.17 23.58 -2.25
N TYR A 124 -0.60 23.17 -3.26
CA TYR A 124 -1.04 21.78 -3.46
C TYR A 124 -0.35 21.07 -4.64
N LEU A 125 0.78 21.62 -5.08
CA LEU A 125 1.52 21.08 -6.21
C LEU A 125 2.31 19.84 -5.79
N THR A 126 2.36 18.86 -6.69
CA THR A 126 3.07 17.59 -6.46
C THR A 126 4.17 17.33 -7.48
N GLU A 127 4.10 17.90 -8.68
CA GLU A 127 5.10 17.65 -9.73
C GLU A 127 5.16 18.81 -10.72
N PHE A 128 6.32 18.98 -11.35
CA PHE A 128 6.58 19.93 -12.44
C PHE A 128 7.35 19.23 -13.57
N ASP A 129 7.05 19.55 -14.81
CA ASP A 129 7.84 19.15 -15.97
C ASP A 129 7.86 20.30 -16.99
N VAL A 130 9.06 20.82 -17.28
CA VAL A 130 9.26 21.95 -18.22
C VAL A 130 9.54 21.40 -19.61
N ALA A 131 8.84 21.92 -20.61
CA ALA A 131 9.06 21.54 -22.00
C ALA A 131 10.52 21.80 -22.41
N PRO A 132 11.15 20.94 -23.24
CA PRO A 132 12.55 21.09 -23.63
C PRO A 132 12.90 22.45 -24.25
N ASP A 133 11.95 23.13 -24.90
CA ASP A 133 12.13 24.48 -25.43
C ASP A 133 12.07 25.60 -24.37
N GLY A 134 11.70 25.26 -23.13
CA GLY A 134 11.58 26.15 -21.98
C GLY A 134 10.35 27.05 -22.00
N ARG A 135 9.38 26.82 -22.89
CA ARG A 135 8.25 27.74 -23.12
C ARG A 135 6.94 27.31 -22.49
N HIS A 136 6.84 26.07 -22.04
CA HIS A 136 5.63 25.53 -21.42
C HIS A 136 5.98 24.77 -20.16
N LEU A 137 5.07 24.82 -19.20
CA LEU A 137 5.14 24.10 -17.95
C LEU A 137 3.95 23.15 -17.86
N ALA A 138 4.22 21.88 -17.57
CA ALA A 138 3.22 20.96 -17.04
C ALA A 138 3.41 20.86 -15.53
N PHE A 139 2.31 20.77 -14.78
CA PHE A 139 2.37 20.54 -13.34
C PHE A 139 1.20 19.67 -12.88
N ARG A 140 1.32 19.10 -11.68
CA ARG A 140 0.29 18.25 -11.08
C ARG A 140 -0.25 18.84 -9.78
N GLU A 141 -1.57 18.96 -9.70
CA GLU A 141 -2.30 19.40 -8.50
C GLU A 141 -3.59 18.57 -8.34
N ASN A 142 -3.87 18.12 -7.12
CA ASN A 142 -5.06 17.31 -6.78
C ASN A 142 -5.32 16.19 -7.80
N TYR A 143 -4.26 15.43 -8.12
CA TYR A 143 -4.26 14.28 -9.04
C TYR A 143 -4.44 14.58 -10.53
N HIS A 144 -4.61 15.85 -10.92
CA HIS A 144 -4.76 16.24 -12.32
C HIS A 144 -3.51 16.94 -12.86
N VAL A 145 -3.29 16.79 -14.16
CA VAL A 145 -2.20 17.42 -14.91
C VAL A 145 -2.72 18.68 -15.56
N TYR A 146 -2.01 19.79 -15.37
CA TYR A 146 -2.30 21.11 -15.93
C TYR A 146 -1.12 21.59 -16.77
N VAL A 147 -1.42 22.42 -17.77
CA VAL A 147 -0.45 22.97 -18.71
C VAL A 147 -0.69 24.45 -18.91
N LEU A 148 0.40 25.22 -18.94
CA LEU A 148 0.38 26.65 -19.24
C LEU A 148 1.69 27.10 -19.93
N PRO A 149 1.69 28.25 -20.62
CA PRO A 149 2.91 28.91 -21.03
C PRO A 149 3.79 29.27 -19.82
N LEU A 150 5.10 29.10 -19.96
CA LEU A 150 6.11 29.50 -18.98
C LEU A 150 6.81 30.78 -19.48
N PRO A 151 6.54 31.96 -18.89
CA PRO A 151 7.14 33.21 -19.33
C PRO A 151 8.66 33.22 -19.10
N PRO A 152 9.46 33.82 -20.00
CA PRO A 152 10.89 33.96 -19.82
C PRO A 152 11.21 35.06 -18.78
N GLY A 153 11.44 34.65 -17.53
CA GLY A 153 11.86 35.55 -16.44
C GLY A 153 10.77 36.47 -15.88
N GLY A 154 11.06 37.13 -14.76
CA GLY A 154 10.15 38.06 -14.09
C GLY A 154 9.83 37.67 -12.65
N ASN A 155 8.55 37.55 -12.34
CA ASN A 155 8.03 37.13 -11.03
C ASN A 155 7.59 35.66 -11.08
N PRO A 156 7.75 34.89 -9.99
CA PRO A 156 7.22 33.53 -9.92
C PRO A 156 5.72 33.48 -10.20
N LEU A 157 5.29 32.49 -10.98
CA LEU A 157 3.88 32.18 -11.17
C LEU A 157 3.31 31.57 -9.88
N GLU A 158 2.21 32.12 -9.40
CA GLU A 158 1.40 31.47 -8.36
C GLU A 158 0.44 30.49 -9.04
N LEU A 159 0.73 29.20 -8.88
CA LEU A 159 -0.04 28.13 -9.49
C LEU A 159 -1.11 27.59 -8.55
N GLY A 160 -2.17 27.10 -9.17
CA GLY A 160 -3.35 26.51 -8.56
C GLY A 160 -4.18 25.82 -9.64
N THR A 161 -5.36 25.31 -9.28
CA THR A 161 -6.41 24.92 -10.25
C THR A 161 -6.93 26.07 -11.14
N SER A 162 -6.49 27.31 -10.90
CA SER A 162 -6.64 28.46 -11.78
C SER A 162 -5.41 29.37 -11.66
N VAL A 163 -4.99 29.99 -12.75
CA VAL A 163 -3.90 30.99 -12.77
C VAL A 163 -4.41 32.32 -13.33
N GLY A 164 -3.94 33.43 -12.76
CA GLY A 164 -4.29 34.77 -13.26
C GLY A 164 -3.53 35.10 -14.54
N SER A 165 -4.22 35.69 -15.52
CA SER A 165 -3.62 36.33 -16.71
C SER A 165 -2.87 35.41 -17.70
N LEU A 166 -2.94 34.09 -17.52
CA LEU A 166 -2.39 33.11 -18.47
C LEU A 166 -3.47 32.08 -18.83
N GLN A 167 -3.46 31.63 -20.08
CA GLN A 167 -4.26 30.48 -20.49
C GLN A 167 -3.68 29.23 -19.85
N MET A 168 -4.52 28.46 -19.17
CA MET A 168 -4.16 27.19 -18.56
C MET A 168 -5.20 26.14 -18.92
N THR A 169 -4.73 24.93 -19.22
CA THR A 169 -5.58 23.80 -19.60
C THR A 169 -5.33 22.64 -18.67
N ARG A 170 -6.40 22.04 -18.14
CA ARG A 170 -6.34 20.72 -17.50
C ARG A 170 -6.17 19.66 -18.58
N ALA A 171 -4.97 19.09 -18.71
CA ALA A 171 -4.65 18.09 -19.72
C ALA A 171 -5.31 16.74 -19.46
N SER A 172 -5.43 16.34 -18.19
CA SER A 172 -5.93 15.02 -17.81
C SER A 172 -7.45 14.97 -17.57
N GLY A 173 -8.09 13.85 -17.90
CA GLY A 173 -9.42 13.48 -17.43
C GLY A 173 -9.38 13.03 -15.96
N ASP A 174 -9.69 11.76 -15.69
CA ASP A 174 -9.79 11.19 -14.33
C ASP A 174 -8.53 11.35 -13.45
N GLY A 175 -7.36 11.61 -14.04
CA GLY A 175 -6.13 11.93 -13.32
C GLY A 175 -4.88 11.71 -14.17
N GLY A 176 -3.71 11.95 -13.58
CA GLY A 176 -2.44 11.64 -14.23
C GLY A 176 -1.24 11.71 -13.28
N ASN A 177 -0.23 10.90 -13.57
CA ASN A 177 1.07 10.86 -12.91
C ASN A 177 2.18 11.02 -13.97
N TRP A 178 3.36 11.50 -13.53
CA TRP A 178 4.57 11.61 -14.34
C TRP A 178 4.35 12.32 -15.70
N PRO A 179 3.80 13.56 -15.69
CA PRO A 179 3.74 14.36 -16.90
C PRO A 179 5.16 14.50 -17.48
N HIS A 180 5.29 14.32 -18.79
CA HIS A 180 6.56 14.51 -19.47
C HIS A 180 6.36 14.97 -20.92
N TRP A 181 7.17 15.94 -21.34
CA TRP A 181 7.15 16.44 -22.71
C TRP A 181 7.93 15.56 -23.68
N SER A 182 7.45 15.46 -24.91
CA SER A 182 8.22 14.93 -26.03
C SER A 182 9.45 15.81 -26.30
N GLY A 183 10.52 15.21 -26.85
CA GLY A 183 11.78 15.92 -27.10
C GLY A 183 11.66 17.13 -28.03
N ASP A 184 10.62 17.20 -28.87
CA ASP A 184 10.31 18.33 -29.74
C ASP A 184 9.39 19.38 -29.09
N SER A 185 9.04 19.20 -27.81
CA SER A 185 8.14 20.07 -27.03
C SER A 185 6.69 20.17 -27.55
N LYS A 186 6.26 19.28 -28.45
CA LYS A 186 4.93 19.36 -29.08
C LYS A 186 3.86 18.49 -28.46
N THR A 187 4.24 17.48 -27.68
CA THR A 187 3.30 16.52 -27.11
C THR A 187 3.59 16.38 -25.62
N LEU A 188 2.55 16.53 -24.81
CA LEU A 188 2.60 16.17 -23.40
C LEU A 188 2.10 14.74 -23.25
N HIS A 189 2.81 13.95 -22.46
CA HIS A 189 2.45 12.60 -22.06
C HIS A 189 2.22 12.55 -20.55
N TRP A 190 1.32 11.68 -20.09
CA TRP A 190 1.16 11.33 -18.67
C TRP A 190 0.59 9.92 -18.56
N SER A 191 0.72 9.27 -17.42
CA SER A 191 0.10 7.96 -17.21
C SER A 191 -1.01 7.99 -16.17
N LEU A 192 -1.97 7.09 -16.31
CA LEU A 192 -2.92 6.73 -15.27
C LEU A 192 -3.01 5.20 -15.23
N GLY A 193 -2.54 4.63 -14.12
CA GLY A 193 -2.27 3.19 -14.05
C GLY A 193 -1.30 2.77 -15.16
N ALA A 194 -1.66 1.73 -15.89
CA ALA A 194 -0.84 1.22 -16.99
C ALA A 194 -1.05 1.95 -18.33
N ASN A 195 -1.93 2.94 -18.43
CA ASN A 195 -2.23 3.62 -19.68
C ASN A 195 -1.42 4.91 -19.81
N LEU A 196 -0.73 5.08 -20.94
CA LEU A 196 -0.04 6.30 -21.35
C LEU A 196 -0.96 7.16 -22.22
N TYR A 197 -1.35 8.32 -21.72
CA TYR A 197 -2.14 9.31 -22.43
C TYR A 197 -1.24 10.35 -23.07
N SER A 198 -1.74 11.04 -24.08
CA SER A 198 -0.98 12.06 -24.80
C SER A 198 -1.88 13.13 -25.36
N ALA A 199 -1.43 14.37 -25.33
CA ALA A 199 -2.10 15.50 -25.95
C ALA A 199 -1.09 16.39 -26.68
N ASN A 200 -1.44 16.79 -27.89
CA ASN A 200 -0.64 17.75 -28.65
C ASN A 200 -0.84 19.16 -28.08
N LEU A 201 0.22 19.96 -28.10
CA LEU A 201 0.22 21.34 -27.61
C LEU A 201 -0.83 22.22 -28.30
N ASP A 202 -0.99 22.10 -29.61
CA ASP A 202 -1.98 22.87 -30.37
C ASP A 202 -3.41 22.53 -29.93
N ALA A 203 -3.66 21.27 -29.58
CA ALA A 203 -4.94 20.82 -29.06
C ALA A 203 -5.19 21.32 -27.63
N LEU A 204 -4.16 21.30 -26.77
CA LEU A 204 -4.26 21.76 -25.38
C LEU A 204 -4.66 23.23 -25.28
N PHE A 205 -4.26 24.08 -26.24
CA PHE A 205 -4.60 25.50 -26.26
C PHE A 205 -5.65 25.88 -27.30
N ALA A 206 -6.35 24.89 -27.87
CA ALA A 206 -7.46 25.12 -28.78
C ALA A 206 -8.55 25.97 -28.09
N VAL A 207 -9.04 26.99 -28.79
CA VAL A 207 -10.04 27.92 -28.27
C VAL A 207 -11.44 27.36 -28.55
N GLU A 208 -12.28 27.33 -27.52
CA GLU A 208 -13.71 27.04 -27.66
C GLU A 208 -14.41 28.24 -28.29
N THR A 209 -15.27 28.00 -29.28
CA THR A 209 -16.05 29.04 -29.96
C THR A 209 -17.24 29.48 -29.10
N GLU A 210 -17.85 30.63 -29.42
CA GLU A 210 -19.04 31.14 -28.72
C GLU A 210 -20.26 30.18 -28.78
N GLU A 211 -20.27 29.24 -29.73
CA GLU A 211 -21.30 28.22 -29.91
C GLU A 211 -21.05 26.95 -29.07
N GLY A 212 -19.98 26.94 -28.26
CA GLY A 212 -19.55 25.76 -27.47
C GLY A 212 -18.89 24.66 -28.32
N GLU A 213 -18.57 24.95 -29.58
CA GLU A 213 -17.82 24.05 -30.45
C GLU A 213 -16.32 24.34 -30.37
N GLY A 214 -15.48 23.32 -30.31
CA GLY A 214 -14.03 23.47 -30.13
C GLY A 214 -13.60 23.37 -28.67
N GLY A 215 -12.36 23.75 -28.37
CA GLY A 215 -11.76 23.57 -27.04
C GLY A 215 -11.11 22.19 -26.83
N TYR A 216 -10.31 22.09 -25.78
CA TYR A 216 -9.60 20.86 -25.43
C TYR A 216 -10.51 19.89 -24.67
N VAL A 217 -10.59 18.64 -25.13
CA VAL A 217 -11.18 17.53 -24.39
C VAL A 217 -10.08 16.52 -24.06
N PRO A 218 -9.89 16.16 -22.78
CA PRO A 218 -8.92 15.14 -22.41
C PRO A 218 -9.15 13.81 -23.16
N PRO A 219 -8.09 13.13 -23.61
CA PRO A 219 -8.23 11.86 -24.31
C PRO A 219 -8.88 10.80 -23.39
N ALA A 220 -9.96 10.19 -23.86
CA ALA A 220 -10.68 9.14 -23.11
C ALA A 220 -9.92 7.80 -23.06
N SER A 221 -8.92 7.60 -23.91
CA SER A 221 -8.12 6.38 -24.00
C SER A 221 -6.64 6.69 -24.21
N GLY A 222 -5.77 5.82 -23.72
CA GLY A 222 -4.32 5.90 -23.91
C GLY A 222 -3.73 4.61 -24.48
N VAL A 223 -2.42 4.61 -24.71
CA VAL A 223 -1.66 3.42 -25.08
C VAL A 223 -1.42 2.58 -23.82
N SER A 224 -1.90 1.35 -23.78
CA SER A 224 -1.62 0.44 -22.67
C SER A 224 -0.15 0.02 -22.67
N LEU A 225 0.51 0.21 -21.53
CA LEU A 225 1.87 -0.26 -21.23
C LEU A 225 1.88 -1.56 -20.42
N SER A 226 0.71 -2.16 -20.17
CA SER A 226 0.58 -3.39 -19.41
C SER A 226 1.36 -4.54 -20.06
N MET A 227 1.98 -5.38 -19.23
CA MET A 227 2.64 -6.60 -19.67
C MET A 227 2.01 -7.81 -18.99
N GLN A 228 1.81 -8.88 -19.76
CA GLN A 228 1.42 -10.15 -19.16
C GLN A 228 2.62 -10.83 -18.51
N ARG A 229 2.44 -11.28 -17.28
CA ARG A 229 3.41 -12.04 -16.49
C ARG A 229 2.72 -13.25 -15.87
N THR A 230 3.45 -14.34 -15.77
CA THR A 230 2.99 -15.54 -15.09
C THR A 230 2.99 -15.29 -13.59
N ALA A 231 1.88 -15.59 -12.92
CA ALA A 231 1.80 -15.55 -11.47
C ALA A 231 2.66 -16.68 -10.87
N ASP A 232 3.29 -16.43 -9.73
CA ASP A 232 4.04 -17.46 -9.01
C ASP A 232 3.08 -18.54 -8.51
N LYS A 233 3.34 -19.78 -8.91
CA LYS A 233 2.61 -20.98 -8.48
C LYS A 233 3.61 -22.11 -8.36
N PRO A 234 3.70 -22.79 -7.21
CA PRO A 234 4.51 -24.00 -7.12
C PRO A 234 3.82 -25.15 -7.87
N ASP A 235 4.61 -26.15 -8.27
CA ASP A 235 4.12 -27.41 -8.85
C ASP A 235 4.14 -28.56 -7.82
N SER A 236 4.60 -28.30 -6.59
CA SER A 236 4.74 -29.29 -5.53
C SER A 236 3.40 -29.81 -5.04
N VAL A 237 3.37 -31.08 -4.65
CA VAL A 237 2.29 -31.69 -3.85
C VAL A 237 2.81 -31.87 -2.44
N VAL A 238 2.13 -31.30 -1.43
CA VAL A 238 2.56 -31.37 -0.02
C VAL A 238 1.45 -31.97 0.82
N ALA A 239 1.80 -32.85 1.75
CA ALA A 239 0.90 -33.37 2.76
C ALA A 239 1.35 -32.96 4.16
N LEU A 240 0.59 -32.08 4.81
CA LEU A 240 0.76 -31.75 6.23
C LEU A 240 -0.01 -32.77 7.05
N THR A 241 0.65 -33.48 7.97
CA THR A 241 0.04 -34.61 8.70
C THR A 241 0.18 -34.49 10.21
N GLY A 242 -0.85 -34.91 10.95
CA GLY A 242 -0.78 -35.11 12.40
C GLY A 242 -1.22 -33.92 13.26
N ALA A 243 -1.58 -32.79 12.63
CA ALA A 243 -2.03 -31.60 13.34
C ALA A 243 -3.51 -31.66 13.74
N THR A 244 -3.88 -30.85 14.73
CA THR A 244 -5.27 -30.43 14.93
C THR A 244 -5.59 -29.33 13.92
N ILE A 245 -6.53 -29.55 13.01
CA ILE A 245 -6.88 -28.58 11.96
C ILE A 245 -8.15 -27.85 12.36
N ILE A 246 -8.11 -26.53 12.42
CA ILE A 246 -9.29 -25.69 12.61
C ILE A 246 -9.65 -25.13 11.23
N THR A 247 -10.61 -25.75 10.55
CA THR A 247 -10.89 -25.42 9.14
C THR A 247 -11.55 -24.06 8.97
N MET A 248 -12.26 -23.58 9.99
CA MET A 248 -13.16 -22.42 9.94
C MET A 248 -14.29 -22.56 8.90
N ALA A 249 -14.56 -23.78 8.39
CA ALA A 249 -15.64 -24.04 7.45
C ALA A 249 -17.01 -24.23 8.14
N ALA A 250 -17.02 -24.46 9.45
CA ALA A 250 -18.22 -24.61 10.27
C ALA A 250 -18.25 -23.58 11.41
N ALA A 251 -19.45 -23.35 11.96
CA ALA A 251 -19.67 -22.32 13.00
C ALA A 251 -18.87 -22.59 14.29
N ASP A 252 -18.61 -23.85 14.62
CA ASP A 252 -17.80 -24.33 15.75
C ASP A 252 -16.30 -24.42 15.42
N GLY A 253 -15.88 -23.94 14.24
CA GLY A 253 -14.50 -23.98 13.76
C GLY A 253 -14.18 -25.19 12.89
N GLY A 254 -15.03 -26.23 12.86
CA GLY A 254 -14.82 -27.42 12.03
C GLY A 254 -13.48 -28.11 12.33
N VAL A 255 -13.31 -28.56 13.57
CA VAL A 255 -12.06 -29.11 14.10
C VAL A 255 -11.84 -30.55 13.64
N ILE A 256 -10.64 -30.86 13.17
CA ILE A 256 -10.21 -32.20 12.76
C ILE A 256 -8.96 -32.57 13.55
N GLU A 257 -9.11 -33.53 14.46
CA GLU A 257 -8.00 -34.10 15.21
C GLU A 257 -7.19 -35.07 14.35
N ASN A 258 -5.85 -35.09 14.55
CA ASN A 258 -4.93 -35.93 13.77
C ASN A 258 -5.21 -35.84 12.26
N GLY A 259 -5.37 -34.59 11.80
CA GLY A 259 -5.81 -34.26 10.46
C GLY A 259 -4.69 -34.35 9.43
N VAL A 260 -5.11 -34.36 8.17
CA VAL A 260 -4.24 -34.29 6.99
C VAL A 260 -4.75 -33.19 6.06
N ILE A 261 -3.84 -32.34 5.59
CA ILE A 261 -4.09 -31.41 4.47
C ILE A 261 -3.17 -31.81 3.33
N VAL A 262 -3.73 -32.03 2.15
CA VAL A 262 -2.97 -32.21 0.91
C VAL A 262 -3.14 -30.96 0.06
N THR A 263 -2.03 -30.37 -0.37
CA THR A 263 -2.00 -29.27 -1.34
C THR A 263 -1.43 -29.77 -2.66
N ALA A 264 -1.94 -29.24 -3.76
CA ALA A 264 -1.43 -29.50 -5.10
C ALA A 264 -1.22 -28.16 -5.81
N GLY A 265 0.05 -27.82 -6.04
CA GLY A 265 0.46 -26.48 -6.42
C GLY A 265 -0.03 -25.46 -5.39
N ASN A 266 -0.79 -24.47 -5.83
CA ASN A 266 -1.24 -23.38 -4.96
C ASN A 266 -2.60 -23.57 -4.28
N ARG A 267 -3.23 -24.75 -4.41
CA ARG A 267 -4.58 -25.02 -3.87
C ARG A 267 -4.61 -26.22 -2.93
N ILE A 268 -5.54 -26.18 -2.00
CA ILE A 268 -5.88 -27.32 -1.12
C ILE A 268 -6.59 -28.36 -1.98
N ALA A 269 -5.98 -29.54 -2.13
CA ALA A 269 -6.55 -30.66 -2.86
C ALA A 269 -7.51 -31.48 -1.98
N ALA A 270 -7.14 -31.71 -0.72
CA ALA A 270 -7.96 -32.44 0.25
C ALA A 270 -7.66 -32.00 1.68
N VAL A 271 -8.65 -32.11 2.56
CA VAL A 271 -8.54 -31.92 4.01
C VAL A 271 -9.47 -32.91 4.71
N GLY A 272 -9.03 -33.52 5.81
CA GLY A 272 -9.81 -34.53 6.51
C GLY A 272 -9.01 -35.24 7.61
N SER A 273 -9.61 -36.25 8.23
CA SER A 273 -8.90 -37.09 9.20
C SER A 273 -7.86 -37.97 8.47
N ARG A 274 -6.90 -38.51 9.23
CA ARG A 274 -5.88 -39.41 8.68
C ARG A 274 -6.46 -40.58 7.87
N ASP A 275 -7.61 -41.11 8.28
CA ASP A 275 -8.25 -42.26 7.63
C ASP A 275 -9.11 -41.87 6.42
N SER A 276 -9.49 -40.59 6.28
CA SER A 276 -10.36 -40.12 5.21
C SER A 276 -9.62 -39.50 4.03
N VAL A 277 -8.35 -39.12 4.20
CA VAL A 277 -7.54 -38.47 3.15
C VAL A 277 -6.51 -39.45 2.58
N THR A 278 -6.55 -39.66 1.27
CA THR A 278 -5.49 -40.39 0.57
C THR A 278 -4.34 -39.43 0.26
N ILE A 279 -3.14 -39.72 0.77
CA ILE A 279 -1.93 -38.96 0.46
C ILE A 279 -1.34 -39.48 -0.86
N PRO A 280 -1.15 -38.64 -1.88
CA PRO A 280 -0.48 -39.02 -3.11
C PRO A 280 0.93 -39.56 -2.86
N ALA A 281 1.36 -40.55 -3.65
CA ALA A 281 2.66 -41.21 -3.44
C ALA A 281 3.87 -40.29 -3.73
N ASP A 282 3.65 -39.24 -4.51
CA ASP A 282 4.60 -38.19 -4.88
C ASP A 282 4.52 -36.95 -3.98
N ALA A 283 3.66 -36.95 -2.95
CA ALA A 283 3.55 -35.85 -2.02
C ALA A 283 4.75 -35.78 -1.08
N GLU A 284 5.30 -34.58 -0.88
CA GLU A 284 6.23 -34.28 0.20
C GLU A 284 5.48 -34.28 1.53
N ILE A 285 5.82 -35.20 2.42
CA ILE A 285 5.15 -35.35 3.72
C ILE A 285 5.86 -34.50 4.77
N VAL A 286 5.11 -33.59 5.40
CA VAL A 286 5.58 -32.78 6.52
C VAL A 286 4.79 -33.18 7.77
N ASP A 287 5.49 -33.79 8.72
CA ASP A 287 4.93 -34.15 10.02
C ASP A 287 4.85 -32.91 10.92
N VAL A 288 3.63 -32.50 11.24
CA VAL A 288 3.29 -31.38 12.10
C VAL A 288 2.49 -31.87 13.32
N SER A 289 2.76 -33.10 13.76
CA SER A 289 2.12 -33.70 14.93
C SER A 289 2.24 -32.82 16.18
N GLY A 290 1.11 -32.68 16.88
CA GLY A 290 0.99 -31.86 18.10
C GLY A 290 0.95 -30.35 17.84
N ARG A 291 0.83 -29.91 16.59
CA ARG A 291 0.60 -28.50 16.22
C ARG A 291 -0.86 -28.28 15.88
N THR A 292 -1.25 -27.01 15.86
CA THR A 292 -2.53 -26.58 15.31
C THR A 292 -2.34 -25.93 13.94
N ILE A 293 -3.23 -26.21 12.99
CA ILE A 293 -3.28 -25.50 11.71
C ILE A 293 -4.56 -24.66 11.64
N ILE A 294 -4.41 -23.40 11.28
CA ILE A 294 -5.51 -22.46 10.98
C ILE A 294 -5.38 -21.94 9.54
N PRO A 295 -6.45 -21.35 8.94
CA PRO A 295 -6.32 -20.63 7.69
C PRO A 295 -5.31 -19.49 7.84
N GLY A 296 -4.66 -19.12 6.73
CA GLY A 296 -3.85 -17.90 6.66
C GLY A 296 -4.64 -16.69 7.16
N LEU A 297 -4.03 -15.88 8.03
CA LEU A 297 -4.70 -14.72 8.61
C LEU A 297 -4.89 -13.64 7.54
N ILE A 298 -6.02 -12.93 7.64
CA ILE A 298 -6.39 -11.80 6.78
C ILE A 298 -6.53 -10.57 7.66
N ASP A 299 -5.64 -9.60 7.45
CA ASP A 299 -5.75 -8.28 8.08
C ASP A 299 -6.57 -7.35 7.18
N ALA A 300 -7.79 -6.99 7.61
CA ALA A 300 -8.70 -6.19 6.79
C ALA A 300 -8.35 -4.69 6.76
N HIS A 301 -7.52 -4.25 7.69
CA HIS A 301 -7.08 -2.87 7.81
C HIS A 301 -5.62 -2.85 8.25
N ALA A 302 -4.73 -3.17 7.33
CA ALA A 302 -3.31 -3.05 7.51
C ALA A 302 -2.82 -1.65 7.14
N HIS A 303 -1.65 -1.26 7.62
CA HIS A 303 -0.84 -0.22 6.99
C HIS A 303 0.61 -0.66 6.95
N GLY A 304 1.33 -0.25 5.92
CA GLY A 304 2.77 -0.42 5.89
C GLY A 304 3.37 0.11 4.59
N PRO A 305 4.57 0.72 4.66
CA PRO A 305 5.25 1.20 3.47
C PRO A 305 5.57 0.02 2.55
N GLN A 306 5.34 0.19 1.24
CA GLN A 306 5.75 -0.79 0.23
C GLN A 306 7.09 -0.43 -0.40
N GLY A 307 7.39 0.87 -0.48
CA GLY A 307 8.68 1.43 -0.79
C GLY A 307 8.97 2.69 0.00
N ALA A 308 10.08 3.31 -0.36
CA ALA A 308 10.43 4.69 -0.03
C ALA A 308 11.06 5.28 -1.28
N ASP A 309 10.23 5.55 -2.30
CA ASP A 309 10.56 5.73 -3.72
C ASP A 309 11.06 4.45 -4.42
N ILE A 310 11.70 3.57 -3.66
CA ILE A 310 12.22 2.28 -4.11
C ILE A 310 11.51 1.18 -3.33
N ILE A 311 10.91 0.23 -4.06
CA ILE A 311 10.40 -1.02 -3.49
C ILE A 311 11.59 -1.97 -3.30
N PRO A 312 11.96 -2.32 -2.06
CA PRO A 312 13.09 -3.21 -1.81
C PRO A 312 12.77 -4.65 -2.26
N GLN A 313 13.81 -5.44 -2.52
CA GLN A 313 13.64 -6.87 -2.82
C GLN A 313 13.19 -7.65 -1.56
N GLN A 314 13.58 -7.18 -0.37
CA GLN A 314 13.13 -7.69 0.91
C GLN A 314 12.59 -6.55 1.80
N ASN A 315 11.27 -6.38 1.79
CA ASN A 315 10.59 -5.48 2.72
C ASN A 315 10.45 -6.16 4.09
N TRP A 316 11.21 -5.71 5.07
CA TRP A 316 11.28 -6.35 6.38
C TRP A 316 9.98 -6.31 7.17
N SER A 317 9.16 -5.28 6.95
CA SER A 317 7.85 -5.16 7.58
C SER A 317 6.91 -6.23 7.03
N ALA A 318 6.89 -6.39 5.70
CA ALA A 318 6.13 -7.47 5.05
C ALA A 318 6.62 -8.87 5.46
N TYR A 319 7.94 -9.05 5.65
CA TYR A 319 8.50 -10.32 6.14
C TYR A 319 8.06 -10.62 7.57
N ALA A 320 8.14 -9.65 8.49
CA ALA A 320 7.67 -9.85 9.86
C ALA A 320 6.16 -10.18 9.90
N THR A 321 5.35 -9.45 9.12
CA THR A 321 3.91 -9.70 8.98
C THR A 321 3.60 -11.10 8.46
N LEU A 322 4.29 -11.54 7.39
CA LEU A 322 4.11 -12.88 6.83
C LEU A 322 4.58 -13.98 7.80
N ALA A 323 5.72 -13.78 8.46
CA ALA A 323 6.26 -14.74 9.42
C ALA A 323 5.32 -14.98 10.62
N LEU A 324 4.49 -13.99 10.95
CA LEU A 324 3.42 -14.09 11.96
C LEU A 324 2.10 -14.62 11.37
N GLY A 325 2.13 -15.25 10.19
CA GLY A 325 0.97 -15.98 9.66
C GLY A 325 -0.08 -15.10 8.96
N VAL A 326 0.16 -13.80 8.82
CA VAL A 326 -0.67 -12.93 7.98
C VAL A 326 -0.32 -13.17 6.52
N THR A 327 -1.21 -13.86 5.81
CA THR A 327 -1.01 -14.25 4.41
C THR A 327 -1.69 -13.29 3.44
N THR A 328 -2.63 -12.49 3.92
CA THR A 328 -3.34 -11.48 3.12
C THR A 328 -3.53 -10.21 3.93
N VAL A 329 -3.28 -9.06 3.28
CA VAL A 329 -3.53 -7.74 3.83
C VAL A 329 -4.43 -6.95 2.88
N HIS A 330 -5.35 -6.19 3.46
CA HIS A 330 -6.04 -5.09 2.80
C HIS A 330 -5.59 -3.78 3.44
N ASP A 331 -4.89 -2.94 2.68
CA ASP A 331 -4.38 -1.64 3.15
C ASP A 331 -5.28 -0.51 2.62
N PRO A 332 -6.09 0.12 3.48
CA PRO A 332 -7.04 1.14 3.05
C PRO A 332 -6.43 2.55 2.95
N SER A 333 -5.11 2.71 3.02
CA SER A 333 -4.45 4.00 2.80
C SER A 333 -2.95 3.82 2.51
N ASN A 334 -2.58 3.84 1.24
CA ASN A 334 -1.16 3.71 0.83
C ASN A 334 -0.85 4.57 -0.41
N ASP A 335 0.41 4.69 -0.78
CA ASP A 335 0.81 5.29 -2.05
C ASP A 335 0.42 4.35 -3.20
N ALA A 336 -0.50 4.80 -4.07
CA ALA A 336 -0.99 4.01 -5.20
C ALA A 336 0.13 3.58 -6.17
N THR A 337 1.20 4.37 -6.31
CA THR A 337 2.31 4.06 -7.23
C THR A 337 3.22 2.96 -6.70
N GLU A 338 3.30 2.78 -5.38
CA GLU A 338 4.10 1.73 -4.74
C GLU A 338 3.28 0.47 -4.44
N VAL A 339 2.08 0.61 -3.87
CA VAL A 339 1.32 -0.55 -3.36
C VAL A 339 0.82 -1.48 -4.46
N PHE A 340 0.38 -0.94 -5.60
CA PHE A 340 -0.08 -1.76 -6.71
C PHE A 340 1.11 -2.41 -7.43
N ALA A 341 2.24 -1.72 -7.57
CA ALA A 341 3.48 -2.30 -8.08
C ALA A 341 3.97 -3.44 -7.17
N ALA A 342 3.99 -3.24 -5.85
CA ALA A 342 4.35 -4.28 -4.89
C ALA A 342 3.38 -5.47 -4.92
N SER A 343 2.08 -5.23 -5.07
CA SER A 343 1.07 -6.30 -5.24
C SER A 343 1.35 -7.14 -6.49
N GLU A 344 1.65 -6.52 -7.63
CA GLU A 344 2.02 -7.23 -8.85
C GLU A 344 3.34 -8.01 -8.69
N MET A 345 4.37 -7.39 -8.10
CA MET A 345 5.65 -8.04 -7.81
C MET A 345 5.48 -9.25 -6.88
N GLN A 346 4.62 -9.13 -5.85
CA GLN A 346 4.28 -10.23 -4.95
C GLN A 346 3.59 -11.35 -5.70
N ARG A 347 2.59 -11.05 -6.54
CA ARG A 347 1.84 -12.04 -7.34
C ARG A 347 2.71 -12.79 -8.32
N THR A 348 3.75 -12.17 -8.87
CA THR A 348 4.72 -12.84 -9.77
C THR A 348 5.86 -13.51 -9.02
N GLY A 349 5.89 -13.44 -7.68
CA GLY A 349 6.97 -13.97 -6.85
C GLY A 349 8.28 -13.19 -6.97
N ALA A 350 8.27 -11.95 -7.49
CA ALA A 350 9.46 -11.10 -7.55
C ALA A 350 9.89 -10.61 -6.16
N ILE A 351 8.94 -10.45 -5.23
CA ILE A 351 9.18 -10.19 -3.80
C ILE A 351 8.44 -11.22 -2.94
N LEU A 352 8.84 -11.37 -1.68
CA LEU A 352 8.08 -12.10 -0.67
C LEU A 352 7.30 -11.11 0.19
N ALA A 353 5.99 -11.28 0.25
CA ALA A 353 5.08 -10.49 1.08
C ALA A 353 3.76 -11.26 1.23
N PRO A 354 2.91 -10.92 2.22
CA PRO A 354 1.50 -11.30 2.19
C PRO A 354 0.86 -10.86 0.86
N ARG A 355 -0.24 -11.49 0.45
CA ARG A 355 -1.02 -11.01 -0.68
C ARG A 355 -1.56 -9.61 -0.37
N ILE A 356 -1.31 -8.68 -1.29
CA ILE A 356 -1.58 -7.25 -1.07
C ILE A 356 -2.81 -6.82 -1.87
N PHE A 357 -3.82 -6.34 -1.16
CA PHE A 357 -4.93 -5.56 -1.71
C PHE A 357 -4.91 -4.18 -1.06
N SER A 358 -5.35 -3.16 -1.80
CA SER A 358 -5.34 -1.80 -1.28
C SER A 358 -6.35 -0.92 -2.01
N THR A 359 -6.73 0.16 -1.34
CA THR A 359 -7.44 1.28 -1.97
C THR A 359 -6.50 2.20 -2.75
N GLY A 360 -5.17 2.07 -2.55
CA GLY A 360 -4.20 3.10 -2.94
C GLY A 360 -4.43 4.37 -2.14
N ASP A 361 -4.29 5.52 -2.81
CA ASP A 361 -4.53 6.81 -2.16
C ASP A 361 -5.97 6.90 -1.64
N ILE A 362 -6.15 7.54 -0.50
CA ILE A 362 -7.47 7.81 0.07
C ILE A 362 -8.21 8.90 -0.72
N VAL A 363 -9.55 8.81 -0.76
CA VAL A 363 -10.41 9.89 -1.27
C VAL A 363 -10.63 10.90 -0.14
N TYR A 364 -9.59 11.70 0.13
CA TYR A 364 -9.51 12.62 1.27
C TYR A 364 -10.27 13.92 1.04
N GLY A 365 -11.27 14.23 1.88
CA GLY A 365 -12.09 15.43 1.72
C GLY A 365 -11.65 16.65 2.53
N ALA A 366 -10.79 16.49 3.53
CA ALA A 366 -10.27 17.60 4.32
C ALA A 366 -9.08 18.25 3.59
N ARG A 367 -9.00 19.58 3.57
CA ARG A 367 -7.89 20.28 2.93
C ARG A 367 -6.59 19.99 3.67
N SER A 368 -5.61 19.41 2.98
CA SER A 368 -4.22 19.23 3.39
C SER A 368 -3.29 19.55 2.22
N SER A 369 -2.05 19.06 2.20
CA SER A 369 -1.12 19.24 1.06
C SER A 369 -1.65 18.69 -0.27
N TYR A 370 -2.67 17.83 -0.25
CA TYR A 370 -3.47 17.42 -1.40
C TYR A 370 -4.86 16.99 -0.90
N PHE A 371 -5.91 17.11 -1.72
CA PHE A 371 -7.22 16.56 -1.36
C PHE A 371 -8.06 16.21 -2.59
N ALA A 372 -9.00 15.28 -2.43
CA ALA A 372 -10.01 14.95 -3.40
C ALA A 372 -11.14 15.97 -3.32
N LYS A 373 -11.07 17.02 -4.16
CA LYS A 373 -12.17 17.96 -4.32
C LYS A 373 -13.37 17.23 -4.95
N ILE A 374 -14.53 17.34 -4.30
CA ILE A 374 -15.79 16.72 -4.73
C ILE A 374 -16.93 17.71 -4.52
N ASP A 375 -17.33 18.39 -5.58
CA ASP A 375 -18.49 19.28 -5.61
C ASP A 375 -19.64 18.72 -6.46
N SER A 376 -19.39 17.64 -7.21
CA SER A 376 -20.37 16.99 -8.09
C SER A 376 -20.22 15.46 -8.07
N ALA A 377 -21.22 14.77 -8.61
CA ALA A 377 -21.15 13.32 -8.85
C ALA A 377 -20.07 12.95 -9.89
N ASP A 378 -19.78 13.87 -10.82
CA ASP A 378 -18.77 13.66 -11.86
C ASP A 378 -17.37 13.67 -11.26
N GLU A 379 -17.06 14.64 -10.39
CA GLU A 379 -15.78 14.66 -9.66
C GLU A 379 -15.60 13.43 -8.75
N ALA A 380 -16.68 12.95 -8.12
CA ALA A 380 -16.62 11.70 -7.36
C ALA A 380 -16.28 10.49 -8.26
N ARG A 381 -16.86 10.41 -9.46
CA ARG A 381 -16.54 9.35 -10.44
C ARG A 381 -15.10 9.44 -10.92
N GLU A 382 -14.58 10.65 -11.14
CA GLU A 382 -13.17 10.84 -11.54
C GLU A 382 -12.21 10.22 -10.51
N HIS A 383 -12.39 10.51 -9.21
CA HIS A 383 -11.52 9.94 -8.16
C HIS A 383 -11.64 8.42 -8.05
N VAL A 384 -12.85 7.86 -8.18
CA VAL A 384 -13.06 6.41 -8.14
C VAL A 384 -12.42 5.74 -9.36
N ARG A 385 -12.64 6.28 -10.57
CA ARG A 385 -12.05 5.75 -11.82
C ARG A 385 -10.54 5.84 -11.82
N ARG A 386 -9.98 6.92 -11.27
CA ARG A 386 -8.53 7.08 -11.08
C ARG A 386 -7.93 5.90 -10.32
N LEU A 387 -8.46 5.61 -9.13
CA LEU A 387 -7.97 4.53 -8.27
C LEU A 387 -8.20 3.15 -8.92
N LYS A 388 -9.37 2.95 -9.54
CA LYS A 388 -9.67 1.73 -10.31
C LYS A 388 -8.66 1.49 -11.42
N ALA A 389 -8.33 2.52 -12.19
CA ALA A 389 -7.36 2.44 -13.28
C ALA A 389 -5.94 2.11 -12.77
N GLN A 390 -5.60 2.48 -11.53
CA GLN A 390 -4.32 2.17 -10.89
C GLN A 390 -4.25 0.73 -10.34
N GLY A 391 -5.38 0.07 -10.11
CA GLY A 391 -5.44 -1.32 -9.64
C GLY A 391 -6.27 -1.54 -8.38
N ALA A 392 -6.92 -0.51 -7.85
CA ALA A 392 -7.75 -0.62 -6.66
C ALA A 392 -8.99 -1.49 -6.90
N ILE A 393 -9.37 -2.28 -5.89
CA ILE A 393 -10.63 -3.05 -5.85
C ILE A 393 -11.67 -2.43 -4.91
N SER A 394 -11.21 -1.46 -4.10
CA SER A 394 -11.95 -0.76 -3.07
C SER A 394 -11.48 0.71 -3.07
N ILE A 395 -12.27 1.61 -2.50
CA ILE A 395 -11.86 2.99 -2.22
C ILE A 395 -12.00 3.27 -0.73
N LYS A 396 -11.15 4.16 -0.21
CA LYS A 396 -11.27 4.69 1.14
C LYS A 396 -11.94 6.05 1.12
N ASN A 397 -13.18 6.12 1.61
CA ASN A 397 -13.93 7.37 1.72
C ASN A 397 -13.54 8.06 3.05
N TYR A 398 -12.74 9.14 2.98
CA TYR A 398 -12.01 9.65 4.15
C TYR A 398 -12.32 11.12 4.43
N ASN A 399 -12.86 11.41 5.63
CA ASN A 399 -13.12 12.76 6.15
C ASN A 399 -13.76 13.76 5.17
N GLN A 400 -14.72 13.31 4.37
CA GLN A 400 -15.53 14.20 3.53
C GLN A 400 -16.41 15.09 4.42
N PRO A 401 -16.29 16.44 4.31
CA PRO A 401 -16.89 17.36 5.27
C PRO A 401 -18.43 17.38 5.18
N ARG A 402 -18.99 17.11 3.99
CA ARG A 402 -20.44 17.02 3.80
C ARG A 402 -20.89 15.59 3.56
N ARG A 403 -22.04 15.20 4.13
CA ARG A 403 -22.62 13.87 3.90
C ARG A 403 -22.94 13.60 2.42
N ASN A 404 -23.43 14.60 1.69
CA ASN A 404 -23.72 14.42 0.26
C ASN A 404 -22.46 14.09 -0.57
N GLN A 405 -21.28 14.58 -0.17
CA GLN A 405 -20.01 14.18 -0.81
C GLN A 405 -19.69 12.72 -0.54
N ARG A 406 -19.87 12.24 0.70
CA ARG A 406 -19.72 10.81 1.01
C ARG A 406 -20.64 9.97 0.15
N GLN A 407 -21.90 10.35 0.04
CA GLN A 407 -22.88 9.65 -0.80
C GLN A 407 -22.53 9.66 -2.28
N GLN A 408 -21.98 10.77 -2.80
CA GLN A 408 -21.49 10.84 -4.19
C GLN A 408 -20.36 9.84 -4.43
N VAL A 409 -19.40 9.73 -3.50
CA VAL A 409 -18.33 8.72 -3.56
C VAL A 409 -18.90 7.31 -3.51
N THR A 410 -19.82 7.02 -2.57
CA THR A 410 -20.43 5.68 -2.46
C THR A 410 -21.25 5.32 -3.71
N ALA A 411 -21.98 6.26 -4.30
CA ALA A 411 -22.71 6.06 -5.54
C ALA A 411 -21.76 5.78 -6.73
N ALA A 412 -20.69 6.57 -6.86
CA ALA A 412 -19.67 6.39 -7.89
C ALA A 412 -18.97 5.04 -7.77
N ALA A 413 -18.59 4.63 -6.56
CA ALA A 413 -17.98 3.32 -6.31
C ALA A 413 -18.92 2.17 -6.71
N ARG A 414 -20.21 2.28 -6.39
CA ARG A 414 -21.22 1.29 -6.80
C ARG A 414 -21.37 1.21 -8.33
N GLU A 415 -21.41 2.35 -9.02
CA GLU A 415 -21.45 2.41 -10.49
C GLU A 415 -20.21 1.75 -11.11
N GLU A 416 -19.06 1.89 -10.46
CA GLU A 416 -17.79 1.30 -10.90
C GLU A 416 -17.54 -0.12 -10.37
N GLY A 417 -18.45 -0.69 -9.58
CA GLY A 417 -18.33 -2.03 -9.02
C GLY A 417 -17.20 -2.18 -8.00
N MET A 418 -16.91 -1.14 -7.23
CA MET A 418 -15.86 -1.10 -6.20
C MET A 418 -16.47 -1.12 -4.79
N LEU A 419 -15.74 -1.76 -3.86
CA LEU A 419 -16.07 -1.68 -2.43
C LEU A 419 -15.77 -0.28 -1.87
N VAL A 420 -16.48 0.10 -0.81
CA VAL A 420 -16.21 1.35 -0.08
C VAL A 420 -15.93 1.04 1.37
N VAL A 421 -14.67 1.18 1.76
CA VAL A 421 -14.26 1.17 3.16
C VAL A 421 -14.26 2.62 3.66
N SER A 422 -15.05 2.93 4.69
CA SER A 422 -15.15 4.32 5.19
C SER A 422 -14.29 4.52 6.43
N GLU A 423 -13.64 5.68 6.52
CA GLU A 423 -12.98 6.10 7.76
C GLU A 423 -14.02 6.43 8.83
N GLY A 424 -14.06 5.66 9.91
CA GLY A 424 -14.79 6.03 11.13
C GLY A 424 -14.07 7.18 11.83
N GLY A 425 -14.72 8.33 11.92
CA GLY A 425 -14.08 9.59 12.32
C GLY A 425 -14.03 9.83 13.83
N SER A 426 -14.22 8.78 14.65
CA SER A 426 -14.52 8.94 16.09
C SER A 426 -15.75 9.82 16.34
N LEU A 427 -16.75 9.73 15.44
CA LEU A 427 -17.97 10.53 15.49
C LEU A 427 -19.18 9.63 15.26
N PHE A 428 -19.85 9.24 16.35
CA PHE A 428 -20.97 8.29 16.34
C PHE A 428 -22.03 8.55 15.25
N HIS A 429 -22.50 9.79 15.11
CA HIS A 429 -23.51 10.13 14.10
C HIS A 429 -22.96 10.09 12.66
N MET A 430 -21.68 10.36 12.47
CA MET A 430 -21.04 10.25 11.17
C MET A 430 -20.95 8.79 10.76
N ASP A 431 -20.45 7.94 11.65
CA ASP A 431 -20.25 6.51 11.40
C ASP A 431 -21.59 5.81 11.12
N LEU A 432 -22.64 6.08 11.92
CA LEU A 432 -23.99 5.56 11.65
C LEU A 432 -24.58 6.08 10.33
N SER A 433 -24.27 7.32 9.94
CA SER A 433 -24.69 7.82 8.63
C SER A 433 -24.01 7.07 7.48
N MET A 434 -22.76 6.62 7.66
CA MET A 434 -22.04 5.82 6.67
C MET A 434 -22.63 4.41 6.55
N VAL A 435 -23.09 3.82 7.65
CA VAL A 435 -23.88 2.57 7.61
C VAL A 435 -25.17 2.79 6.82
N ALA A 436 -25.91 3.86 7.12
CA ALA A 436 -27.13 4.22 6.40
C ALA A 436 -26.91 4.51 4.91
N ASP A 437 -25.74 5.05 4.54
CA ASP A 437 -25.36 5.39 3.18
C ASP A 437 -24.94 4.15 2.35
N GLY A 438 -24.81 2.97 2.99
CA GLY A 438 -24.54 1.71 2.31
C GLY A 438 -23.07 1.49 1.93
N ASN A 439 -22.15 1.96 2.77
CA ASN A 439 -20.72 1.65 2.60
C ASN A 439 -20.47 0.15 2.83
N SER A 440 -19.42 -0.42 2.24
CA SER A 440 -19.12 -1.85 2.38
C SER A 440 -18.61 -2.20 3.77
N ALA A 441 -17.79 -1.33 4.37
CA ALA A 441 -17.31 -1.49 5.74
C ALA A 441 -17.11 -0.13 6.44
N ILE A 442 -17.24 -0.14 7.76
CA ILE A 442 -16.83 0.95 8.64
C ILE A 442 -15.53 0.55 9.33
N GLU A 443 -14.50 1.36 9.12
CA GLU A 443 -13.19 1.22 9.76
C GLU A 443 -13.13 2.05 11.04
N HIS A 444 -12.38 1.58 12.03
CA HIS A 444 -12.31 2.11 13.40
C HIS A 444 -13.61 1.98 14.19
N ASN A 445 -13.49 2.09 15.51
CA ASN A 445 -14.62 1.83 16.38
C ASN A 445 -15.59 3.00 16.48
N LEU A 446 -16.86 2.66 16.72
CA LEU A 446 -17.81 3.64 17.25
C LEU A 446 -17.27 4.18 18.59
N PRO A 447 -17.22 5.50 18.80
CA PRO A 447 -16.64 6.12 20.00
C PRO A 447 -17.62 6.08 21.19
N GLN A 448 -18.25 4.93 21.43
CA GLN A 448 -19.23 4.73 22.49
C GLN A 448 -18.79 3.58 23.40
N SER A 449 -19.00 3.73 24.70
CA SER A 449 -18.69 2.68 25.68
C SER A 449 -19.63 1.48 25.59
N THR A 450 -20.83 1.68 25.03
CA THR A 450 -21.89 0.69 24.99
C THR A 450 -22.74 0.93 23.74
N LEU A 451 -23.02 -0.14 23.02
CA LEU A 451 -23.97 -0.13 21.90
C LEU A 451 -25.32 -0.63 22.41
N TYR A 452 -26.34 0.22 22.35
CA TYR A 452 -27.70 -0.12 22.74
C TYR A 452 -28.46 -0.82 21.60
N ASP A 453 -29.58 -1.44 21.93
CA ASP A 453 -30.32 -2.32 21.01
C ASP A 453 -30.79 -1.62 19.74
N ASP A 454 -31.05 -0.31 19.78
CA ASP A 454 -31.37 0.50 18.60
C ASP A 454 -30.23 0.53 17.58
N VAL A 455 -28.99 0.71 18.03
CA VAL A 455 -27.79 0.68 17.18
C VAL A 455 -27.55 -0.74 16.66
N LEU A 456 -27.65 -1.74 17.54
CA LEU A 456 -27.43 -3.13 17.18
C LEU A 456 -28.44 -3.62 16.14
N GLN A 457 -29.73 -3.31 16.34
CA GLN A 457 -30.82 -3.65 15.44
C GLN A 457 -30.71 -2.89 14.11
N PHE A 458 -30.31 -1.62 14.15
CA PHE A 458 -30.11 -0.83 12.94
C PHE A 458 -29.01 -1.42 12.07
N TRP A 459 -27.84 -1.69 12.64
CA TRP A 459 -26.69 -2.20 11.89
C TRP A 459 -26.93 -3.62 11.37
N SER A 460 -27.51 -4.50 12.19
CA SER A 460 -27.77 -5.90 11.81
C SER A 460 -28.75 -6.09 10.66
N GLN A 461 -29.47 -5.04 10.26
CA GLN A 461 -30.35 -5.04 9.09
C GLN A 461 -29.64 -4.62 7.80
N THR A 462 -28.33 -4.44 7.84
CA THR A 462 -27.49 -4.06 6.71
C THR A 462 -26.43 -5.14 6.43
N GLU A 463 -25.74 -5.03 5.30
CA GLU A 463 -24.58 -5.87 4.96
C GLU A 463 -23.25 -5.16 5.27
N VAL A 464 -23.28 -4.03 5.97
CA VAL A 464 -22.08 -3.22 6.25
C VAL A 464 -21.21 -3.93 7.28
N ALA A 465 -19.97 -4.25 6.91
CA ALA A 465 -19.00 -4.86 7.81
C ALA A 465 -18.42 -3.85 8.82
N TYR A 466 -17.80 -4.36 9.88
CA TYR A 466 -17.20 -3.56 10.95
C TYR A 466 -15.77 -4.01 11.25
N THR A 467 -14.83 -3.07 11.18
CA THR A 467 -13.42 -3.30 11.49
C THR A 467 -12.98 -2.29 12.56
N PRO A 468 -13.15 -2.60 13.87
CA PRO A 468 -12.98 -1.62 14.95
C PRO A 468 -11.54 -1.17 15.22
N THR A 469 -10.54 -1.88 14.70
CA THR A 469 -9.10 -1.61 14.93
C THR A 469 -8.77 -1.41 16.42
N LEU A 470 -8.98 -2.45 17.24
CA LEU A 470 -8.93 -2.36 18.71
C LEU A 470 -7.56 -1.92 19.25
N VAL A 471 -6.48 -2.21 18.52
CA VAL A 471 -5.12 -1.76 18.81
C VAL A 471 -4.95 -0.24 18.76
N VAL A 472 -5.83 0.49 18.08
CA VAL A 472 -5.87 1.97 18.04
C VAL A 472 -7.21 2.55 18.47
N VAL A 473 -7.96 1.82 19.30
CA VAL A 473 -9.30 2.19 19.75
C VAL A 473 -9.42 3.66 20.22
N TYR A 474 -10.53 4.30 19.83
CA TYR A 474 -10.94 5.61 20.31
C TYR A 474 -11.66 5.55 21.66
N GLY A 475 -11.55 6.63 22.44
CA GLY A 475 -12.29 6.81 23.70
C GLY A 475 -11.53 6.41 24.97
N GLY A 476 -10.28 5.96 24.86
CA GLY A 476 -9.41 5.66 26.00
C GLY A 476 -7.99 5.30 25.58
N ILE A 477 -7.22 4.66 26.46
CA ILE A 477 -5.88 4.17 26.11
C ILE A 477 -6.02 2.96 25.17
N ARG A 478 -5.15 2.92 24.15
CA ARG A 478 -5.27 1.99 23.03
C ARG A 478 -4.90 0.56 23.39
N GLY A 479 -5.43 -0.42 22.66
CA GLY A 479 -5.07 -1.84 22.83
C GLY A 479 -3.57 -2.12 22.60
N GLU A 480 -2.92 -1.43 21.65
CA GLU A 480 -1.47 -1.57 21.45
C GLU A 480 -0.67 -1.24 22.72
N ASP A 481 -1.05 -0.18 23.43
CA ASP A 481 -0.35 0.24 24.65
C ASP A 481 -0.53 -0.78 25.78
N TYR A 482 -1.68 -1.45 25.85
CA TYR A 482 -1.93 -2.55 26.79
C TYR A 482 -0.95 -3.71 26.56
N TRP A 483 -0.77 -4.12 25.30
CA TRP A 483 0.12 -5.24 24.99
C TRP A 483 1.58 -4.89 25.17
N TYR A 484 1.99 -3.65 24.92
CA TYR A 484 3.31 -3.20 25.34
C TYR A 484 3.47 -3.29 26.85
N GLN A 485 2.52 -2.84 27.66
CA GLN A 485 2.60 -2.96 29.12
C GLN A 485 2.76 -4.42 29.57
N HIS A 486 2.02 -5.36 28.97
CA HIS A 486 1.87 -6.73 29.47
C HIS A 486 2.73 -7.81 28.81
N SER A 487 3.50 -7.49 27.77
CA SER A 487 4.33 -8.49 27.06
C SER A 487 5.72 -7.96 26.77
N ASN A 488 6.74 -8.80 26.67
CA ASN A 488 8.10 -8.36 26.30
C ASN A 488 8.29 -8.33 24.78
N VAL A 489 7.60 -7.42 24.08
CA VAL A 489 7.61 -7.32 22.61
C VAL A 489 9.02 -7.29 22.01
N TRP A 490 10.00 -6.62 22.65
CA TRP A 490 11.39 -6.58 22.16
C TRP A 490 12.11 -7.95 22.18
N GLN A 491 11.57 -8.93 22.92
CA GLN A 491 12.08 -10.30 23.01
C GLN A 491 11.32 -11.26 22.09
N HIS A 492 10.30 -10.79 21.38
CA HIS A 492 9.53 -11.66 20.50
C HIS A 492 10.46 -12.29 19.45
N PRO A 493 10.48 -13.63 19.30
CA PRO A 493 11.50 -14.33 18.51
C PRO A 493 11.46 -13.94 17.02
N ILE A 494 10.26 -13.78 16.45
CA ILE A 494 10.09 -13.35 15.05
C ILE A 494 10.44 -11.86 14.87
N LEU A 495 9.85 -10.95 15.65
CA LEU A 495 10.12 -9.51 15.50
C LEU A 495 11.60 -9.16 15.71
N SER A 496 12.27 -9.76 16.70
CA SER A 496 13.69 -9.51 16.95
C SER A 496 14.62 -9.97 15.82
N ARG A 497 14.11 -10.80 14.90
CA ARG A 497 14.79 -11.26 13.69
C ARG A 497 14.56 -10.32 12.50
N PHE A 498 13.30 -9.99 12.23
CA PHE A 498 12.90 -9.29 11.01
C PHE A 498 12.77 -7.77 11.16
N VAL A 499 12.55 -7.24 12.36
CA VAL A 499 12.39 -5.80 12.56
C VAL A 499 13.73 -5.17 12.96
N PRO A 500 14.15 -4.06 12.33
CA PRO A 500 15.36 -3.35 12.71
C PRO A 500 15.38 -3.05 14.22
N PRO A 501 16.48 -3.31 14.96
CA PRO A 501 16.54 -3.10 16.41
C PRO A 501 16.22 -1.67 16.85
N ASP A 502 16.58 -0.68 16.05
CA ASP A 502 16.31 0.75 16.23
C ASP A 502 14.84 1.12 15.98
N VAL A 503 14.08 0.30 15.25
CA VAL A 503 12.63 0.41 15.11
C VAL A 503 11.92 -0.33 16.26
N LEU A 504 12.32 -1.58 16.53
CA LEU A 504 11.65 -2.45 17.50
C LEU A 504 11.80 -1.92 18.93
N ARG A 505 13.04 -1.64 19.38
CA ARG A 505 13.33 -1.43 20.81
C ARG A 505 12.78 -0.14 21.40
N PRO A 506 12.88 1.04 20.76
CA PRO A 506 12.51 2.29 21.43
C PRO A 506 11.09 2.30 21.97
N ARG A 507 10.12 1.84 21.17
CA ARG A 507 8.70 1.80 21.55
C ARG A 507 8.33 0.58 22.40
N SER A 508 8.97 -0.56 22.16
CA SER A 508 8.64 -1.78 22.91
C SER A 508 9.26 -1.82 24.31
N VAL A 509 10.40 -1.16 24.56
CA VAL A 509 11.07 -1.13 25.88
C VAL A 509 10.56 0.01 26.75
N ARG A 510 10.34 1.19 26.17
CA ARG A 510 9.84 2.38 26.88
C ARG A 510 8.34 2.48 26.70
N ARG A 511 7.60 2.06 27.72
CA ARG A 511 6.17 1.79 27.62
C ARG A 511 5.37 2.79 28.41
N GLN A 512 4.21 3.16 27.88
CA GLN A 512 3.17 3.74 28.70
C GLN A 512 2.66 2.68 29.67
N MET A 513 2.46 3.06 30.93
CA MET A 513 1.88 2.21 31.96
C MET A 513 0.65 2.91 32.53
N ALA A 514 -0.45 2.18 32.67
CA ALA A 514 -1.70 2.66 33.25
C ALA A 514 -2.42 1.51 33.98
N PRO A 515 -3.33 1.81 34.92
CA PRO A 515 -4.24 0.80 35.44
C PRO A 515 -5.05 0.15 34.30
N ASP A 516 -5.32 -1.16 34.41
CA ASP A 516 -6.01 -1.93 33.37
C ASP A 516 -7.38 -1.35 33.00
N SER A 517 -8.06 -0.68 33.95
CA SER A 517 -9.35 -0.02 33.73
C SER A 517 -9.33 1.13 32.73
N GLU A 518 -8.16 1.68 32.42
CA GLU A 518 -8.00 2.81 31.49
C GLU A 518 -7.86 2.36 30.02
N TYR A 519 -7.68 1.07 29.77
CA TYR A 519 -7.59 0.51 28.42
C TYR A 519 -8.99 0.14 27.91
N TYR A 520 -9.36 0.68 26.76
CA TYR A 520 -10.77 0.65 26.30
C TYR A 520 -11.10 -0.47 25.30
N HIS A 521 -10.09 -1.18 24.80
CA HIS A 521 -10.26 -2.24 23.82
C HIS A 521 -11.24 -3.35 24.26
N PRO A 522 -11.36 -3.78 25.55
CA PRO A 522 -12.30 -4.84 25.91
C PRO A 522 -13.76 -4.39 25.79
N ARG A 523 -14.08 -3.15 26.19
CA ARG A 523 -15.45 -2.60 26.07
C ARG A 523 -15.90 -2.47 24.63
N VAL A 524 -15.00 -2.05 23.75
CA VAL A 524 -15.29 -1.96 22.32
C VAL A 524 -15.42 -3.35 21.70
N ALA A 525 -14.59 -4.31 22.13
CA ALA A 525 -14.71 -5.71 21.74
C ALA A 525 -16.04 -6.35 22.18
N GLU A 526 -16.56 -6.04 23.37
CA GLU A 526 -17.90 -6.46 23.82
C GLU A 526 -19.00 -5.97 22.86
N GLY A 527 -18.94 -4.70 22.46
CA GLY A 527 -19.88 -4.13 21.48
C GLY A 527 -19.74 -4.77 20.10
N ALA A 528 -18.51 -5.04 19.66
CA ALA A 528 -18.24 -5.75 18.42
C ALA A 528 -18.77 -7.19 18.46
N LYS A 529 -18.65 -7.89 19.60
CA LYS A 529 -19.27 -9.19 19.81
C LYS A 529 -20.79 -9.11 19.72
N ALA A 530 -21.42 -8.12 20.35
CA ALA A 530 -22.87 -7.96 20.30
C ALA A 530 -23.42 -7.75 18.86
N LEU A 531 -22.62 -7.11 18.00
CA LEU A 531 -22.88 -6.99 16.56
C LEU A 531 -22.65 -8.32 15.82
N ALA A 532 -21.54 -9.01 16.10
CA ALA A 532 -21.21 -10.30 15.50
C ALA A 532 -22.26 -11.39 15.81
N ASP A 533 -22.76 -11.42 17.05
CA ASP A 533 -23.83 -12.32 17.49
C ASP A 533 -25.15 -12.08 16.75
N ARG A 534 -25.32 -10.90 16.13
CA ARG A 534 -26.45 -10.52 15.27
C ARG A 534 -26.15 -10.65 13.78
N GLY A 535 -25.03 -11.26 13.42
CA GLY A 535 -24.64 -11.55 12.04
C GLY A 535 -23.88 -10.44 11.31
N VAL A 536 -23.50 -9.35 12.00
CA VAL A 536 -22.61 -8.34 11.39
C VAL A 536 -21.22 -8.94 11.22
N MET A 537 -20.63 -8.79 10.04
CA MET A 537 -19.27 -9.23 9.78
C MET A 537 -18.29 -8.33 10.53
N VAL A 538 -17.62 -8.88 11.55
CA VAL A 538 -16.62 -8.19 12.34
C VAL A 538 -15.23 -8.73 12.00
N SER A 539 -14.31 -7.84 11.66
CA SER A 539 -12.95 -8.19 11.23
C SER A 539 -11.88 -7.59 12.13
N ILE A 540 -10.72 -8.23 12.21
CA ILE A 540 -9.51 -7.60 12.75
C ILE A 540 -9.05 -6.46 11.83
N GLY A 541 -8.39 -5.46 12.42
CA GLY A 541 -7.66 -4.45 11.67
C GLY A 541 -6.46 -3.96 12.47
N ALA A 542 -5.25 -4.38 12.11
CA ALA A 542 -4.07 -4.08 12.93
C ALA A 542 -3.50 -2.68 12.72
N HIS A 543 -4.01 -1.92 11.75
CA HIS A 543 -3.73 -0.50 11.48
C HIS A 543 -2.22 -0.18 11.32
N GLY A 544 -1.42 -1.19 10.96
CA GLY A 544 0.03 -1.08 10.78
C GLY A 544 0.83 -0.96 12.08
N GLN A 545 0.20 -1.20 13.24
CA GLN A 545 0.93 -1.41 14.48
C GLN A 545 1.64 -2.77 14.44
N ARG A 546 2.71 -2.89 15.25
CA ARG A 546 3.65 -4.03 15.38
C ARG A 546 3.44 -5.15 14.36
N GLU A 547 4.30 -5.14 13.36
CA GLU A 547 4.28 -5.90 12.10
C GLU A 547 3.81 -7.35 12.32
N GLY A 548 2.59 -7.68 11.89
CA GLY A 548 1.92 -8.97 12.09
C GLY A 548 1.47 -9.27 13.53
N LEU A 549 2.23 -8.84 14.54
CA LEU A 549 1.93 -9.11 15.95
C LEU A 549 0.63 -8.42 16.39
N ALA A 550 0.37 -7.21 15.88
CA ALA A 550 -0.85 -6.50 16.16
C ALA A 550 -2.09 -7.22 15.59
N SER A 551 -1.98 -8.01 14.52
CA SER A 551 -3.08 -8.84 14.01
C SER A 551 -3.45 -9.95 15.01
N HIS A 552 -2.47 -10.49 15.76
CA HIS A 552 -2.74 -11.38 16.89
C HIS A 552 -3.36 -10.61 18.07
N TRP A 553 -2.83 -9.43 18.37
CA TRP A 553 -3.41 -8.55 19.41
C TRP A 553 -4.87 -8.20 19.14
N GLU A 554 -5.28 -8.03 17.89
CA GLU A 554 -6.68 -7.84 17.54
C GLU A 554 -7.54 -9.05 17.97
N MET A 555 -7.13 -10.28 17.64
CA MET A 555 -7.84 -11.49 18.08
C MET A 555 -7.88 -11.60 19.62
N TRP A 556 -6.78 -11.25 20.28
CA TRP A 556 -6.66 -11.23 21.73
C TRP A 556 -7.57 -10.19 22.37
N ASN A 557 -7.65 -8.99 21.78
CA ASN A 557 -8.54 -7.93 22.21
C ASN A 557 -10.00 -8.37 22.07
N PHE A 558 -10.37 -9.02 20.96
CA PHE A 558 -11.71 -9.59 20.78
C PHE A 558 -12.05 -10.62 21.86
N ALA A 559 -11.12 -11.53 22.17
CA ALA A 559 -11.31 -12.51 23.23
C ALA A 559 -11.43 -11.87 24.62
N SER A 560 -10.67 -10.80 24.89
CA SER A 560 -10.79 -10.02 26.13
C SER A 560 -12.18 -9.39 26.31
N GLY A 561 -12.89 -9.10 25.21
CA GLY A 561 -14.27 -8.61 25.18
C GLY A 561 -15.34 -9.70 25.17
N GLY A 562 -14.95 -10.96 25.44
CA GLY A 562 -15.87 -12.08 25.62
C GLY A 562 -16.13 -12.93 24.38
N MET A 563 -15.40 -12.74 23.29
CA MET A 563 -15.40 -13.72 22.18
C MET A 563 -14.67 -15.00 22.62
N SER A 564 -15.25 -16.15 22.31
CA SER A 564 -14.56 -17.44 22.36
C SER A 564 -13.40 -17.47 21.35
N PRO A 565 -12.43 -18.39 21.49
CA PRO A 565 -11.33 -18.48 20.54
C PRO A 565 -11.76 -18.71 19.08
N VAL A 566 -12.82 -19.49 18.83
CA VAL A 566 -13.37 -19.68 17.47
C VAL A 566 -13.95 -18.38 16.93
N GLU A 567 -14.65 -17.60 17.75
CA GLU A 567 -15.17 -16.29 17.35
C GLU A 567 -14.05 -15.31 17.06
N ALA A 568 -13.00 -15.27 17.89
CA ALA A 568 -11.82 -14.44 17.64
C ALA A 568 -11.06 -14.86 16.37
N LEU A 569 -10.89 -16.16 16.10
CA LEU A 569 -10.29 -16.64 14.85
C LEU A 569 -11.13 -16.25 13.63
N ARG A 570 -12.47 -16.21 13.77
CA ARG A 570 -13.39 -15.80 12.69
C ARG A 570 -13.11 -14.38 12.22
N THR A 571 -12.78 -13.47 13.14
CA THR A 571 -12.49 -12.05 12.81
C THR A 571 -11.20 -11.90 11.99
N ALA A 572 -10.30 -12.89 12.02
CA ALA A 572 -9.05 -12.89 11.27
C ALA A 572 -9.06 -13.81 10.04
N THR A 573 -10.17 -14.48 9.73
CA THR A 573 -10.23 -15.51 8.69
C THR A 573 -11.47 -15.36 7.79
N THR A 574 -12.60 -15.97 8.15
CA THR A 574 -13.79 -16.01 7.28
C THR A 574 -14.53 -14.68 7.21
N ALA A 575 -14.60 -13.91 8.29
CA ALA A 575 -15.30 -12.62 8.29
C ALA A 575 -14.65 -11.59 7.33
N PRO A 576 -13.33 -11.32 7.40
CA PRO A 576 -12.69 -10.42 6.44
C PRO A 576 -12.68 -10.99 5.02
N ALA A 577 -12.57 -12.31 4.85
CA ALA A 577 -12.70 -12.94 3.53
C ALA A 577 -14.09 -12.68 2.91
N ALA A 578 -15.16 -12.74 3.69
CA ALA A 578 -16.51 -12.44 3.20
C ALA A 578 -16.69 -10.94 2.92
N ALA A 579 -16.32 -10.08 3.87
CA ALA A 579 -16.50 -8.63 3.78
C ALA A 579 -15.75 -8.00 2.58
N LEU A 580 -14.58 -8.54 2.23
CA LEU A 580 -13.75 -8.06 1.12
C LEU A 580 -13.96 -8.84 -0.20
N GLY A 581 -14.87 -9.82 -0.23
CA GLY A 581 -15.17 -10.59 -1.44
C GLY A 581 -14.16 -11.69 -1.81
N PHE A 582 -13.35 -12.15 -0.85
CA PHE A 582 -12.33 -13.18 -1.03
C PHE A 582 -12.76 -14.59 -0.61
N ALA A 583 -13.95 -14.76 -0.04
CA ALA A 583 -14.42 -16.03 0.55
C ALA A 583 -14.39 -17.25 -0.38
N LYS A 584 -14.40 -17.03 -1.71
CA LYS A 584 -14.25 -18.10 -2.71
C LYS A 584 -12.90 -18.80 -2.59
N ASP A 585 -11.84 -18.06 -2.31
CA ASP A 585 -10.47 -18.56 -2.38
C ASP A 585 -9.74 -18.52 -1.03
N LEU A 586 -10.22 -17.74 -0.05
CA LEU A 586 -9.55 -17.50 1.24
C LEU A 586 -10.51 -17.63 2.44
N GLY A 587 -9.93 -17.61 3.65
CA GLY A 587 -10.65 -17.50 4.92
C GLY A 587 -10.99 -18.83 5.60
N SER A 588 -10.88 -19.96 4.91
CA SER A 588 -11.11 -21.30 5.49
C SER A 588 -10.25 -22.35 4.78
N ILE A 589 -10.05 -23.49 5.45
CA ILE A 589 -9.34 -24.65 4.91
C ILE A 589 -10.38 -25.58 4.29
N GLU A 590 -10.59 -25.42 2.99
CA GLU A 590 -11.53 -26.22 2.20
C GLU A 590 -10.89 -26.63 0.87
N ALA A 591 -11.26 -27.82 0.37
CA ALA A 591 -10.78 -28.27 -0.93
C ALA A 591 -11.15 -27.26 -2.03
N GLY A 592 -10.19 -26.98 -2.90
CA GLY A 592 -10.31 -25.99 -3.97
C GLY A 592 -9.89 -24.57 -3.58
N LYS A 593 -9.83 -24.20 -2.30
CA LYS A 593 -9.32 -22.88 -1.87
C LYS A 593 -7.80 -22.77 -1.98
N LEU A 594 -7.28 -21.54 -1.89
CA LEU A 594 -5.83 -21.32 -1.91
C LEU A 594 -5.19 -21.94 -0.67
N ALA A 595 -3.99 -22.48 -0.87
CA ALA A 595 -3.19 -23.08 0.19
C ALA A 595 -2.45 -21.99 0.98
N ASP A 596 -3.22 -21.24 1.77
CA ASP A 596 -2.74 -20.23 2.71
C ASP A 596 -3.03 -20.73 4.13
N LEU A 597 -1.99 -21.13 4.88
CA LEU A 597 -2.11 -21.87 6.15
C LEU A 597 -1.09 -21.35 7.17
N VAL A 598 -1.42 -21.45 8.46
CA VAL A 598 -0.50 -21.14 9.56
C VAL A 598 -0.38 -22.37 10.45
N VAL A 599 0.85 -22.81 10.72
CA VAL A 599 1.17 -23.91 11.65
C VAL A 599 1.65 -23.29 12.96
N ILE A 600 0.94 -23.58 14.04
CA ILE A 600 1.13 -22.96 15.35
C ILE A 600 1.56 -24.01 16.38
N ASN A 601 2.57 -23.68 17.19
CA ASN A 601 2.98 -24.47 18.34
C ASN A 601 2.14 -24.10 19.57
N GLY A 602 0.98 -24.72 19.68
CA GLY A 602 0.01 -24.49 20.74
C GLY A 602 -1.40 -24.85 20.30
N ASN A 603 -2.34 -24.83 21.24
CA ASN A 603 -3.77 -25.03 20.96
C ASN A 603 -4.50 -23.70 21.11
N VAL A 604 -4.78 -23.06 19.97
CA VAL A 604 -5.45 -21.76 19.96
C VAL A 604 -6.93 -21.82 20.37
N LEU A 605 -7.55 -23.01 20.44
CA LEU A 605 -8.91 -23.18 20.97
C LEU A 605 -8.96 -23.24 22.49
N GLU A 606 -7.87 -23.68 23.13
CA GLU A 606 -7.73 -23.61 24.59
C GLU A 606 -7.31 -22.21 25.02
N ASP A 607 -6.39 -21.59 24.26
CA ASP A 607 -5.81 -20.30 24.57
C ASP A 607 -5.43 -19.54 23.29
N ILE A 608 -6.27 -18.58 22.91
CA ILE A 608 -6.05 -17.74 21.72
C ILE A 608 -4.75 -16.92 21.82
N TYR A 609 -4.24 -16.68 23.03
CA TYR A 609 -2.97 -15.96 23.24
C TYR A 609 -1.74 -16.75 22.76
N GLN A 610 -1.92 -18.00 22.32
CA GLN A 610 -0.87 -18.81 21.70
C GLN A 610 -0.77 -18.60 20.18
N SER A 611 -1.63 -17.78 19.58
CA SER A 611 -1.71 -17.63 18.12
C SER A 611 -0.44 -17.12 17.46
N ASP A 612 0.42 -16.39 18.18
CA ASP A 612 1.67 -15.80 17.68
C ASP A 612 2.85 -16.79 17.69
N LYS A 613 2.66 -18.01 18.22
CA LYS A 613 3.66 -19.10 18.25
C LYS A 613 3.75 -19.82 16.90
N VAL A 614 3.87 -19.05 15.83
CA VAL A 614 3.92 -19.54 14.45
C VAL A 614 5.25 -20.25 14.20
N GLU A 615 5.20 -21.51 13.77
CA GLU A 615 6.37 -22.31 13.36
C GLU A 615 6.55 -22.30 11.84
N GLN A 616 5.46 -22.39 11.09
CA GLN A 616 5.49 -22.40 9.62
C GLN A 616 4.30 -21.64 9.05
N VAL A 617 4.52 -21.05 7.88
CA VAL A 617 3.48 -20.34 7.12
C VAL A 617 3.47 -20.88 5.71
N MET A 618 2.31 -21.33 5.25
CA MET A 618 2.10 -21.64 3.84
C MET A 618 1.44 -20.44 3.17
N LEU A 619 2.06 -19.94 2.09
CA LEU A 619 1.51 -18.86 1.26
C LEU A 619 1.44 -19.35 -0.18
N ASN A 620 0.24 -19.40 -0.74
CA ASN A 620 -0.03 -19.79 -2.12
C ASN A 620 0.60 -21.16 -2.46
N GLY A 621 0.54 -22.10 -1.52
CA GLY A 621 1.09 -23.46 -1.63
C GLY A 621 2.60 -23.59 -1.35
N ARG A 622 3.32 -22.50 -1.11
CA ARG A 622 4.74 -22.54 -0.72
C ARG A 622 4.87 -22.54 0.80
N LEU A 623 5.65 -23.46 1.35
CA LEU A 623 5.81 -23.63 2.81
C LEU A 623 7.11 -23.00 3.30
N TYR A 624 6.98 -22.05 4.21
CA TYR A 624 8.08 -21.29 4.81
C TYR A 624 8.25 -21.61 6.29
N ASP A 625 9.51 -21.69 6.73
CA ASP A 625 9.87 -21.66 8.15
C ASP A 625 9.68 -20.25 8.70
N ALA A 626 8.89 -20.06 9.76
CA ALA A 626 8.53 -18.72 10.25
C ALA A 626 9.72 -17.95 10.83
N ALA A 627 10.72 -18.63 11.36
CA ALA A 627 11.90 -17.99 11.96
C ALA A 627 12.87 -17.40 10.91
N THR A 628 12.80 -17.88 9.67
CA THR A 628 13.74 -17.50 8.60
C THR A 628 13.09 -17.01 7.32
N LEU A 629 11.82 -17.35 7.10
CA LEU A 629 11.12 -17.27 5.81
C LEU A 629 11.87 -17.92 4.64
N ASN A 630 12.71 -18.91 4.95
CA ASN A 630 13.25 -19.80 3.95
C ASN A 630 12.15 -20.77 3.52
N GLU A 631 12.06 -21.00 2.22
CA GLU A 631 11.20 -22.04 1.69
C GLU A 631 11.76 -23.42 2.05
N THR A 632 10.88 -24.37 2.38
CA THR A 632 11.26 -25.68 2.90
C THR A 632 11.15 -26.76 1.83
N VAL A 633 10.04 -27.48 1.77
CA VAL A 633 9.82 -28.63 0.87
C VAL A 633 9.27 -28.23 -0.50
N THR A 634 8.95 -26.95 -0.72
CA THR A 634 8.25 -26.47 -1.93
C THR A 634 9.14 -25.69 -2.91
N GLY A 635 10.40 -25.45 -2.53
CA GLY A 635 11.35 -24.69 -3.33
C GLY A 635 12.58 -24.23 -2.55
N GLU A 636 13.42 -23.44 -3.22
CA GLU A 636 14.78 -23.12 -2.74
C GLU A 636 14.95 -21.66 -2.32
N ARG A 637 13.86 -20.86 -2.21
CA ARG A 637 13.97 -19.46 -1.80
C ARG A 637 14.64 -19.34 -0.43
N ARG A 638 15.62 -18.44 -0.32
CA ARG A 638 16.31 -18.11 0.93
C ARG A 638 16.29 -16.61 1.18
N THR A 639 15.90 -16.22 2.39
CA THR A 639 16.00 -14.85 2.87
C THR A 639 17.47 -14.44 2.94
N GLN A 640 17.80 -13.30 2.34
CA GLN A 640 19.12 -12.69 2.41
C GLN A 640 19.26 -11.85 3.68
N PRO A 641 20.49 -11.64 4.19
CA PRO A 641 20.70 -10.74 5.32
C PRO A 641 20.19 -9.32 5.05
N PHE A 642 19.34 -8.81 5.93
CA PHE A 642 18.93 -7.41 5.91
C PHE A 642 20.11 -6.48 6.23
N TYR A 643 20.03 -5.20 5.87
CA TYR A 643 21.16 -4.28 5.98
C TYR A 643 21.70 -4.11 7.42
N TRP A 644 20.85 -4.22 8.45
CA TRP A 644 21.26 -4.12 9.86
C TRP A 644 21.77 -5.44 10.45
N GLN A 645 21.75 -6.53 9.67
CA GLN A 645 22.27 -7.85 10.04
C GLN A 645 23.66 -8.12 9.45
N ARG A 646 24.20 -7.18 8.66
CA ARG A 646 25.47 -7.30 7.95
C ARG A 646 26.67 -6.92 8.81
#